data_AF-A0A286UBR2-F1
#
_entry.id   AF-A0A286UBR2-F1
#
_cell.length_a   1.000
_cell.length_b   1.000
_cell.length_c   1.000
_cell.angle_alpha   90.00
_cell.angle_beta   90.00
_cell.angle_gamma   90.00
#
_symmetry.space_group_name_H-M   'P 1'
#
loop_
_entity.id
_entity.type
_entity.pdbx_description
1 polymer ?
#
loop_
_entity_poly.entity_id
_entity_poly.type
_entity_poly.pdbx_seq_one_letter_code
_entity_poly.pdbx_strand_id
1 'polypeptide(L)'
;MMSSSTTKYRKEYSELTVPQLKARCKELKLSGYSKLGKAALLEKLAKEECQNYLPLNNDTCAGQKKDTELGGNANTYLNINDAQNVEYTAAVVLDTLDVASKYDVSSLKTGNQYSQIHKPQHSKSGKDVIELRTDTFTRQKRMNSNISFVNPKKVKMNSNLNNEKNDTSLTIPISTPNSISREDNELRTSPSIISQHATKLDISCSKTTQSSGERRFRPLLPLTKCYTKQNAITNGLYTVLTSQSILSEQPTHIPPNYLDFMTNEQPLHVVNQISMPPSLSQRKNVLKWSIILSAISDKDRIQCCLVSRMFRYAIYLSAGTNIRLLCPTIYFTLDRRYRMDMMNFWPILRHIQEEASRKRSMYQRTFLAQFFKGCSPINDPIWYCPDHEKQATVAIRFLLTRLWFEVSIPYIDYSDTYSLFVEDIQPVVDKEIWSIKIKDRRKKSIQSYYILESTCEVIGSSESSLMGSSNISQTSITMRVDWSNYITQYQSTEQTHDSPSFLLNRLKTPNAEEYCGGISKVWISRVEKEGELGAYKKIVAKRYIIACVVGNSISGQWMSSAHMAQVFAGTASSDDMNVNSRRKGVQKVNLFLPEHHLVEGVYFTSGQGFALHPALASVQTPGREYFILRDNGMEVGCEEDGIWPSWMKLLSCDNRGLVL
;
A
#
# COMPACT_ATOMS: atom_id res chain seq x y z
N MET A 1 16.96 -24.22 -3.44
CA MET A 1 17.95 -25.32 -3.25
C MET A 1 19.27 -25.11 -4.00
N MET A 2 19.50 -23.98 -4.70
CA MET A 2 20.76 -23.70 -5.41
C MET A 2 21.79 -22.83 -4.63
N SER A 3 21.42 -22.10 -3.57
CA SER A 3 22.42 -21.40 -2.73
C SER A 3 23.31 -22.36 -1.94
N SER A 4 22.81 -23.58 -1.68
CA SER A 4 23.59 -24.69 -1.16
C SER A 4 24.60 -25.24 -2.17
N SER A 5 24.39 -25.04 -3.48
CA SER A 5 25.29 -25.57 -4.53
C SER A 5 26.51 -24.67 -4.73
N THR A 6 26.32 -23.35 -4.87
CA THR A 6 27.43 -22.39 -5.03
C THR A 6 28.31 -22.32 -3.79
N THR A 7 27.72 -22.42 -2.60
CA THR A 7 28.49 -22.52 -1.34
C THR A 7 29.21 -23.87 -1.20
N LYS A 8 28.65 -24.96 -1.73
CA LYS A 8 29.28 -26.29 -1.74
C LYS A 8 30.51 -26.32 -2.65
N TYR A 9 30.43 -25.79 -3.87
CA TYR A 9 31.57 -25.75 -4.79
C TYR A 9 32.66 -24.78 -4.32
N ARG A 10 32.28 -23.65 -3.72
CA ARG A 10 33.28 -22.75 -3.13
C ARG A 10 34.06 -23.42 -2.00
N LYS A 11 33.42 -24.29 -1.21
CA LYS A 11 34.11 -25.11 -0.21
C LYS A 11 35.02 -26.16 -0.85
N GLU A 12 34.52 -26.91 -1.84
CA GLU A 12 35.28 -27.94 -2.54
C GLU A 12 36.55 -27.39 -3.21
N TYR A 13 36.46 -26.25 -3.88
CA TYR A 13 37.62 -25.61 -4.50
C TYR A 13 38.55 -24.91 -3.49
N SER A 14 38.02 -24.47 -2.34
CA SER A 14 38.84 -23.81 -1.31
C SER A 14 39.85 -24.75 -0.65
N GLU A 15 39.58 -26.06 -0.64
CA GLU A 15 40.48 -27.08 -0.11
C GLU A 15 41.61 -27.45 -1.07
N LEU A 16 41.44 -27.18 -2.37
CA LEU A 16 42.45 -27.48 -3.38
C LEU A 16 43.68 -26.57 -3.28
N THR A 17 44.84 -27.15 -3.58
CA THR A 17 46.11 -26.44 -3.70
C THR A 17 46.18 -25.66 -5.02
N VAL A 18 47.07 -24.66 -5.12
CA VAL A 18 47.26 -23.89 -6.36
C VAL A 18 47.57 -24.78 -7.58
N PRO A 19 48.42 -25.82 -7.49
CA PRO A 19 48.62 -26.75 -8.60
C PRO A 19 47.35 -27.49 -9.03
N GLN A 20 46.52 -27.94 -8.09
CA GLN A 20 45.24 -28.62 -8.39
C GLN A 20 44.23 -27.67 -9.04
N LEU A 21 44.13 -26.43 -8.55
CA LEU A 21 43.29 -25.41 -9.17
C LEU A 21 43.76 -25.07 -10.60
N LYS A 22 45.07 -24.99 -10.84
CA LYS A 22 45.62 -24.80 -12.18
C LYS A 22 45.39 -26.01 -13.08
N ALA A 23 45.46 -27.23 -12.54
CA ALA A 23 45.09 -28.44 -13.28
C ALA A 23 43.61 -28.41 -13.68
N ARG A 24 42.72 -27.98 -12.77
CA ARG A 24 41.29 -27.84 -13.07
C ARG A 24 41.00 -26.76 -14.12
N CYS A 25 41.67 -25.61 -14.03
CA CYS A 25 41.60 -24.58 -15.09
C CYS A 25 42.09 -25.11 -16.44
N LYS A 26 43.11 -25.98 -16.45
CA LYS A 26 43.61 -26.64 -17.67
C LYS A 26 42.60 -27.61 -18.26
N GLU A 27 41.93 -28.41 -17.43
CA GLU A 27 40.88 -29.35 -17.85
C GLU A 27 39.69 -28.62 -18.47
N LEU A 28 39.31 -27.47 -17.91
CA LEU A 28 38.26 -26.59 -18.45
C LEU A 28 38.73 -25.71 -19.62
N LYS A 29 39.97 -25.87 -20.10
CA LYS A 29 40.57 -25.10 -21.21
C LYS A 29 40.52 -23.58 -21.01
N LEU A 30 40.56 -23.11 -19.77
CA LEU A 30 40.63 -21.68 -19.46
C LEU A 30 41.98 -21.12 -19.90
N SER A 31 42.02 -19.91 -20.48
CA SER A 31 43.27 -19.25 -20.86
C SER A 31 43.79 -18.33 -19.73
N GLY A 32 45.10 -18.05 -19.66
CA GLY A 32 45.65 -17.05 -18.75
C GLY A 32 45.60 -17.37 -17.24
N TYR A 33 45.47 -18.65 -16.85
CA TYR A 33 45.45 -19.05 -15.43
C TYR A 33 46.86 -19.31 -14.85
N SER A 34 47.89 -19.48 -15.68
CA SER A 34 49.22 -19.93 -15.26
C SER A 34 49.92 -18.98 -14.28
N LYS A 35 49.60 -17.68 -14.33
CA LYS A 35 50.17 -16.64 -13.45
C LYS A 35 49.25 -16.23 -12.28
N LEU A 36 48.05 -16.81 -12.19
CA LEU A 36 47.09 -16.45 -11.15
C LEU A 36 47.41 -17.14 -9.81
N GLY A 37 47.24 -16.38 -8.72
CA GLY A 37 47.26 -16.91 -7.35
C GLY A 37 45.94 -17.61 -6.99
N LYS A 38 45.89 -18.28 -5.82
CA LYS A 38 44.75 -19.11 -5.38
C LYS A 38 43.40 -18.38 -5.47
N ALA A 39 43.31 -17.15 -4.95
CA ALA A 39 42.07 -16.37 -4.94
C ALA A 39 41.55 -16.08 -6.36
N ALA A 40 42.44 -15.65 -7.27
CA ALA A 40 42.07 -15.34 -8.65
C ALA A 40 41.72 -16.60 -9.47
N LEU A 41 42.31 -17.76 -9.14
CA LEU A 41 41.91 -19.04 -9.74
C LEU A 41 40.50 -19.46 -9.32
N LEU A 42 40.15 -19.27 -8.04
CA LEU A 42 38.80 -19.57 -7.52
C LEU A 42 37.74 -18.69 -8.17
N GLU A 43 38.02 -17.39 -8.33
CA GLU A 43 37.10 -16.47 -9.01
C GLU A 43 36.90 -16.86 -10.49
N LYS A 44 37.98 -17.26 -11.16
CA LYS A 44 37.94 -17.64 -12.57
C LYS A 44 37.18 -18.95 -12.80
N LEU A 45 37.36 -19.94 -11.94
CA LEU A 45 36.59 -21.20 -11.96
C LEU A 45 35.11 -20.95 -11.68
N ALA A 46 34.78 -20.07 -10.72
CA ALA A 46 33.40 -19.72 -10.41
C ALA A 46 32.69 -19.03 -11.59
N LYS A 47 33.40 -18.18 -12.34
CA LYS A 47 32.86 -17.52 -13.54
C LYS A 47 32.52 -18.52 -14.65
N GLU A 48 33.38 -19.50 -14.89
CA GLU A 48 33.18 -20.44 -15.99
C GLU A 48 32.09 -21.49 -15.72
N GLU A 49 31.93 -21.88 -14.46
CA GLU A 49 30.80 -22.73 -14.08
C GLU A 49 29.46 -22.00 -14.28
N CYS A 50 29.37 -20.71 -13.95
CA CYS A 50 28.16 -19.93 -14.23
C CYS A 50 27.81 -19.86 -15.73
N GLN A 51 28.81 -19.88 -16.61
CA GLN A 51 28.57 -19.84 -18.07
C GLN A 51 28.10 -21.18 -18.64
N ASN A 52 28.58 -22.31 -18.09
CA ASN A 52 28.22 -23.65 -18.58
C ASN A 52 26.80 -24.12 -18.19
N TYR A 53 26.11 -23.42 -17.28
CA TYR A 53 24.74 -23.75 -16.87
C TYR A 53 23.65 -22.98 -17.62
N LEU A 54 23.98 -22.15 -18.62
CA LEU A 54 22.97 -21.58 -19.51
C LEU A 54 22.60 -22.63 -20.59
N PRO A 55 21.33 -23.09 -20.68
CA PRO A 55 20.94 -23.96 -21.77
C PRO A 55 21.02 -23.18 -23.09
N LEU A 56 21.93 -23.62 -23.97
CA LEU A 56 21.97 -23.24 -25.37
C LEU A 56 20.67 -23.68 -26.05
N ASN A 57 19.66 -22.81 -26.08
CA ASN A 57 18.60 -22.88 -27.08
C ASN A 57 19.16 -22.34 -28.40
N ASN A 58 19.91 -23.19 -29.10
CA ASN A 58 20.30 -22.99 -30.49
C ASN A 58 19.32 -23.75 -31.40
N ASP A 59 18.17 -23.16 -31.70
CA ASP A 59 17.44 -23.48 -32.93
C ASP A 59 17.97 -22.56 -34.03
N THR A 60 18.96 -23.06 -34.76
CA THR A 60 19.46 -22.43 -35.98
C THR A 60 18.64 -22.96 -37.14
N CYS A 61 17.80 -22.10 -37.72
CA CYS A 61 17.07 -22.39 -38.95
C CYS A 61 18.02 -22.20 -40.14
N ALA A 62 18.54 -23.31 -40.69
CA ALA A 62 19.20 -23.36 -41.99
C ALA A 62 18.48 -24.42 -42.84
N GLY A 63 18.00 -23.98 -44.02
CA GLY A 63 16.91 -24.63 -44.72
C GLY A 63 17.24 -25.88 -45.53
N GLN A 64 16.17 -26.55 -45.95
CA GLN A 64 16.14 -27.35 -47.17
C GLN A 64 14.80 -27.16 -47.90
N LYS A 65 14.91 -26.94 -49.20
CA LYS A 65 13.84 -27.00 -50.20
C LYS A 65 13.18 -28.39 -50.20
N LYS A 66 11.86 -28.44 -50.28
CA LYS A 66 11.14 -29.31 -51.22
C LYS A 66 9.67 -28.93 -51.33
N ASP A 67 9.24 -28.85 -52.57
CA ASP A 67 7.87 -28.62 -53.05
C ASP A 67 6.91 -29.67 -52.50
N THR A 68 5.67 -29.29 -52.14
CA THR A 68 4.42 -29.96 -52.54
C THR A 68 3.22 -29.07 -52.15
N GLU A 69 2.34 -28.83 -53.13
CA GLU A 69 1.04 -28.17 -52.99
C GLU A 69 0.08 -28.94 -52.07
N LEU A 70 -0.77 -28.22 -51.32
CA LEU A 70 -2.23 -28.40 -51.25
C LEU A 70 -2.82 -27.51 -50.14
N GLY A 71 -3.92 -26.85 -50.48
CA GLY A 71 -4.55 -25.80 -49.68
C GLY A 71 -5.33 -26.26 -48.46
N GLY A 72 -5.78 -25.28 -47.68
CA GLY A 72 -6.70 -25.50 -46.57
C GLY A 72 -6.86 -24.27 -45.68
N ASN A 73 -7.90 -23.49 -45.96
CA ASN A 73 -8.45 -22.48 -45.06
C ASN A 73 -8.84 -23.09 -43.70
N ALA A 74 -8.50 -22.41 -42.59
CA ALA A 74 -9.38 -22.30 -41.42
C ALA A 74 -8.82 -21.26 -40.42
N ASN A 75 -9.49 -20.11 -40.36
CA ASN A 75 -9.45 -19.19 -39.22
C ASN A 75 -10.18 -19.85 -38.04
N THR A 76 -9.48 -20.07 -36.92
CA THR A 76 -10.13 -20.39 -35.65
C THR A 76 -9.58 -19.47 -34.56
N TYR A 77 -10.28 -18.37 -34.33
CA TYR A 77 -10.13 -17.55 -33.13
C TYR A 77 -10.61 -18.36 -31.92
N LEU A 78 -9.71 -18.72 -31.02
CA LEU A 78 -10.06 -19.25 -29.70
C LEU A 78 -10.46 -18.09 -28.79
N ASN A 79 -11.76 -17.98 -28.57
CA ASN A 79 -12.38 -17.19 -27.53
C ASN A 79 -12.18 -17.93 -26.19
N ILE A 80 -11.22 -17.47 -25.38
CA ILE A 80 -11.02 -17.96 -24.01
C ILE A 80 -11.45 -16.84 -23.07
N ASN A 81 -12.71 -16.86 -22.68
CA ASN A 81 -13.20 -16.23 -21.47
C ASN A 81 -14.24 -17.18 -20.85
N ASP A 82 -14.17 -17.27 -19.52
CA ASP A 82 -15.04 -17.99 -18.58
C ASP A 82 -14.60 -19.39 -18.09
N ALA A 83 -14.75 -19.52 -16.76
CA ALA A 83 -14.63 -20.71 -15.90
C ALA A 83 -13.26 -21.02 -15.25
N GLN A 84 -12.77 -20.15 -14.35
CA GLN A 84 -11.81 -20.57 -13.30
C GLN A 84 -12.02 -19.98 -11.88
N ASN A 85 -13.16 -19.32 -11.58
CA ASN A 85 -13.35 -18.62 -10.29
C ASN A 85 -14.32 -19.27 -9.29
N VAL A 86 -14.58 -20.58 -9.33
CA VAL A 86 -15.69 -21.17 -8.51
C VAL A 86 -15.26 -22.11 -7.37
N GLU A 87 -14.02 -22.60 -7.27
CA GLU A 87 -13.74 -23.70 -6.32
C GLU A 87 -12.98 -23.34 -5.02
N TYR A 88 -12.42 -22.14 -4.88
CA TYR A 88 -11.55 -21.84 -3.72
C TYR A 88 -12.28 -21.34 -2.46
N THR A 89 -13.48 -20.77 -2.59
CA THR A 89 -14.23 -20.21 -1.43
C THR A 89 -14.84 -21.27 -0.51
N ALA A 90 -15.11 -22.48 -1.00
CA ALA A 90 -15.73 -23.53 -0.18
C ALA A 90 -14.77 -24.09 0.88
N ALA A 91 -13.48 -24.19 0.57
CA ALA A 91 -12.48 -24.78 1.47
C ALA A 91 -12.19 -23.90 2.71
N VAL A 92 -12.16 -22.57 2.54
CA VAL A 92 -11.90 -21.62 3.65
C VAL A 92 -13.09 -21.54 4.62
N VAL A 93 -14.31 -21.72 4.12
CA VAL A 93 -15.52 -21.66 4.96
C VAL A 93 -15.67 -22.89 5.86
N LEU A 94 -15.22 -24.07 5.40
CA LEU A 94 -15.28 -25.30 6.21
C LEU A 94 -14.35 -25.24 7.43
N ASP A 95 -13.14 -24.69 7.31
CA ASP A 95 -12.23 -24.48 8.45
C ASP A 95 -12.76 -23.44 9.46
N THR A 96 -13.57 -22.48 9.01
CA THR A 96 -14.14 -21.44 9.87
C THR A 96 -15.39 -21.92 10.64
N LEU A 97 -16.14 -22.87 10.07
CA LEU A 97 -17.32 -23.46 10.71
C LEU A 97 -16.96 -24.38 11.88
N ASP A 98 -15.78 -25.02 11.85
CA ASP A 98 -15.32 -25.88 12.94
C ASP A 98 -15.00 -25.07 14.22
N VAL A 99 -14.55 -23.83 14.06
CA VAL A 99 -14.28 -22.88 15.16
C VAL A 99 -15.58 -22.32 15.78
N ALA A 100 -16.65 -22.15 15.00
CA ALA A 100 -17.93 -21.65 15.48
C ALA A 100 -18.74 -22.67 16.31
N SER A 101 -18.39 -23.96 16.25
CA SER A 101 -19.06 -25.02 17.01
C SER A 101 -18.71 -25.06 18.51
N LYS A 102 -17.70 -24.28 18.96
CA LYS A 102 -17.20 -24.27 20.34
C LYS A 102 -17.69 -23.13 21.24
N TYR A 103 -18.53 -22.23 20.74
CA TYR A 103 -19.11 -21.16 21.56
C TYR A 103 -20.53 -21.54 22.00
N ASP A 104 -20.64 -21.93 23.28
CA ASP A 104 -21.89 -22.21 23.97
C ASP A 104 -22.71 -20.92 24.17
N VAL A 105 -23.84 -20.82 23.45
CA VAL A 105 -24.75 -19.67 23.51
C VAL A 105 -25.81 -19.94 24.57
N SER A 106 -25.42 -19.79 25.83
CA SER A 106 -26.35 -19.83 26.97
C SER A 106 -26.03 -18.77 28.03
N SER A 107 -25.96 -17.48 27.68
CA SER A 107 -26.06 -16.39 28.67
C SER A 107 -26.36 -15.01 28.07
N LEU A 108 -27.54 -14.82 27.49
CA LEU A 108 -28.10 -13.46 27.30
C LEU A 108 -29.54 -13.44 27.83
N LYS A 109 -29.67 -13.30 29.16
CA LYS A 109 -30.94 -12.90 29.79
C LYS A 109 -31.00 -11.38 29.83
N THR A 110 -32.00 -10.86 29.13
CA THR A 110 -32.47 -9.48 29.13
C THR A 110 -32.89 -9.04 30.53
N GLY A 111 -32.27 -7.99 31.06
CA GLY A 111 -32.68 -7.32 32.29
C GLY A 111 -33.48 -6.05 31.98
N ASN A 112 -34.75 -6.04 32.38
CA ASN A 112 -35.56 -4.85 32.59
C ASN A 112 -36.65 -5.20 33.61
N GLN A 113 -36.58 -4.65 34.83
CA GLN A 113 -37.70 -3.91 35.45
C GLN A 113 -37.42 -3.46 36.90
N TYR A 114 -38.13 -2.38 37.22
CA TYR A 114 -38.13 -1.50 38.37
C TYR A 114 -38.85 -2.05 39.62
N SER A 115 -38.43 -1.53 40.78
CA SER A 115 -39.18 -1.17 42.00
C SER A 115 -39.96 -2.20 42.85
N GLN A 116 -39.51 -2.27 44.12
CA GLN A 116 -40.26 -2.05 45.39
C GLN A 116 -40.91 -3.20 46.20
N ILE A 117 -40.55 -3.16 47.51
CA ILE A 117 -41.32 -3.45 48.75
C ILE A 117 -41.18 -4.82 49.47
N HIS A 118 -40.58 -4.70 50.67
CA HIS A 118 -40.65 -5.42 51.96
C HIS A 118 -41.41 -6.77 52.17
N LYS A 119 -40.63 -7.76 52.68
CA LYS A 119 -40.73 -8.55 53.96
C LYS A 119 -42.00 -9.42 54.26
N PRO A 120 -41.94 -10.39 55.21
CA PRO A 120 -41.05 -11.57 55.33
C PRO A 120 -41.84 -12.85 55.75
N GLN A 121 -41.19 -14.03 55.83
CA GLN A 121 -41.19 -14.94 57.00
C GLN A 121 -40.87 -16.42 56.65
N HIS A 122 -39.92 -16.96 57.44
CA HIS A 122 -39.76 -18.33 57.98
C HIS A 122 -39.75 -19.55 57.02
N SER A 123 -38.88 -20.56 57.15
CA SER A 123 -37.78 -20.83 58.08
C SER A 123 -37.10 -22.17 57.71
N LYS A 124 -35.84 -22.34 58.15
CA LYS A 124 -35.09 -23.60 58.44
C LYS A 124 -34.51 -24.33 57.21
N SER A 125 -33.27 -24.83 57.17
CA SER A 125 -32.18 -24.92 58.16
C SER A 125 -30.91 -25.48 57.48
N GLY A 126 -29.72 -25.14 58.00
CA GLY A 126 -28.45 -25.86 57.78
C GLY A 126 -27.36 -24.95 57.18
N LYS A 127 -26.48 -24.31 57.97
CA LYS A 127 -25.19 -24.83 58.51
C LYS A 127 -24.24 -25.22 57.36
N ASP A 128 -23.07 -24.63 57.11
CA ASP A 128 -22.02 -24.01 57.96
C ASP A 128 -21.34 -22.84 57.16
N VAL A 129 -21.04 -21.64 57.73
CA VAL A 129 -19.86 -21.24 58.55
C VAL A 129 -18.55 -21.57 57.82
N ILE A 130 -17.77 -20.63 57.27
CA ILE A 130 -16.91 -19.63 57.94
C ILE A 130 -16.85 -18.28 57.18
N GLU A 131 -16.81 -17.24 58.00
CA GLU A 131 -17.01 -15.82 57.75
C GLU A 131 -15.69 -15.08 57.45
N LEU A 132 -15.76 -14.20 56.46
CA LEU A 132 -14.83 -13.09 56.19
C LEU A 132 -15.40 -11.84 56.89
N ARG A 133 -14.63 -11.18 57.76
CA ARG A 133 -14.79 -9.77 58.15
C ARG A 133 -13.46 -9.24 58.70
N THR A 134 -12.79 -8.30 58.04
CA THR A 134 -12.97 -6.82 58.04
C THR A 134 -12.62 -6.14 59.37
N ASP A 135 -11.69 -5.19 59.22
CA ASP A 135 -11.65 -3.84 59.80
C ASP A 135 -10.80 -3.53 61.06
N THR A 136 -9.71 -2.80 60.77
CA THR A 136 -9.27 -1.52 61.35
C THR A 136 -8.76 -1.39 62.80
N PHE A 137 -7.57 -0.76 62.87
CA PHE A 137 -7.04 0.21 63.87
C PHE A 137 -6.83 -0.23 65.34
N THR A 138 -5.57 -0.35 65.81
CA THR A 138 -4.84 0.69 66.61
C THR A 138 -3.43 0.26 67.10
N ARG A 139 -2.45 1.14 66.83
CA ARG A 139 -1.40 1.74 67.72
C ARG A 139 -0.44 0.89 68.60
N GLN A 140 0.85 1.29 68.52
CA GLN A 140 2.02 1.10 69.44
C GLN A 140 2.85 -0.20 69.26
N LYS A 141 4.21 -0.27 69.24
CA LYS A 141 5.32 0.66 69.58
C LYS A 141 6.69 0.02 69.18
N ARG A 142 7.66 0.81 68.65
CA ARG A 142 9.16 0.66 68.65
C ARG A 142 9.78 -0.58 67.92
N MET A 143 10.93 -0.55 67.21
CA MET A 143 12.19 0.21 67.25
C MET A 143 12.91 0.30 65.87
N ASN A 144 13.72 1.36 65.71
CA ASN A 144 15.06 1.50 65.05
C ASN A 144 15.32 0.89 63.66
N SER A 145 15.54 1.67 62.57
CA SER A 145 16.61 2.64 62.22
C SER A 145 17.85 2.00 61.57
N ASN A 146 18.06 2.25 60.27
CA ASN A 146 19.33 2.73 59.68
C ASN A 146 19.19 2.94 58.15
N ILE A 147 19.06 4.20 57.74
CA ILE A 147 19.28 4.68 56.37
C ILE A 147 20.39 5.74 56.47
N SER A 148 21.51 5.51 55.78
CA SER A 148 22.59 6.49 55.63
C SER A 148 22.40 7.30 54.34
N PHE A 149 22.13 8.59 54.52
CA PHE A 149 22.32 9.64 53.52
C PHE A 149 23.77 10.12 53.57
N VAL A 150 24.40 10.32 52.41
CA VAL A 150 25.68 11.03 52.30
C VAL A 150 25.45 12.42 51.71
N ASN A 151 25.96 13.41 52.45
CA ASN A 151 25.82 14.85 52.29
C ASN A 151 26.48 15.47 51.03
N PRO A 152 26.03 16.65 50.60
CA PRO A 152 26.80 17.57 49.77
C PRO A 152 27.66 18.50 50.64
N LYS A 153 28.94 18.67 50.29
CA LYS A 153 29.82 19.69 50.88
C LYS A 153 29.92 20.93 50.00
N LYS A 154 29.58 22.09 50.60
CA LYS A 154 30.01 23.45 50.25
C LYS A 154 31.52 23.63 50.43
N VAL A 155 32.05 24.75 49.90
CA VAL A 155 33.36 25.44 50.11
C VAL A 155 33.99 25.68 48.72
N LYS A 156 34.43 26.85 48.26
CA LYS A 156 34.78 28.17 48.83
C LYS A 156 34.75 29.21 47.70
N MET A 157 34.35 30.45 48.01
CA MET A 157 34.75 31.63 47.24
C MET A 157 36.25 31.88 47.44
N ASN A 158 36.96 32.25 46.37
CA ASN A 158 38.19 33.02 46.45
C ASN A 158 38.29 33.96 45.24
N SER A 159 38.32 35.25 45.55
CA SER A 159 38.80 36.34 44.71
C SER A 159 40.32 36.26 44.54
N ASN A 160 40.83 36.53 43.35
CA ASN A 160 42.10 37.25 43.19
C ASN A 160 42.22 37.87 41.79
N LEU A 161 42.43 39.19 41.80
CA LEU A 161 42.95 40.02 40.72
C LEU A 161 44.42 39.68 40.45
N ASN A 162 44.84 39.68 39.18
CA ASN A 162 45.79 40.62 38.56
C ASN A 162 46.44 40.05 37.29
N ASN A 163 46.47 40.91 36.25
CA ASN A 163 47.50 41.13 35.22
C ASN A 163 47.93 39.94 34.33
N GLU A 164 48.19 40.06 33.03
CA GLU A 164 48.37 41.18 32.10
C GLU A 164 48.39 40.58 30.66
N LYS A 165 47.94 41.37 29.68
CA LYS A 165 48.52 41.53 28.32
C LYS A 165 48.72 40.30 27.38
N ASN A 166 47.95 40.26 26.28
CA ASN A 166 48.40 40.75 24.97
C ASN A 166 47.40 40.45 23.84
N ASP A 167 46.91 41.54 23.23
CA ASP A 167 46.64 41.82 21.81
C ASP A 167 46.48 40.69 20.79
N THR A 168 45.35 40.67 20.09
CA THR A 168 45.23 41.14 18.69
C THR A 168 43.79 40.97 18.19
N SER A 169 43.02 42.07 18.23
CA SER A 169 41.71 42.19 17.59
C SER A 169 41.86 42.77 16.18
N LEU A 170 41.44 42.02 15.16
CA LEU A 170 41.20 42.51 13.81
C LEU A 170 39.74 42.95 13.70
N THR A 171 39.54 44.27 13.70
CA THR A 171 38.26 44.95 13.47
C THR A 171 38.17 45.31 11.98
N ILE A 172 37.14 44.82 11.28
CA ILE A 172 36.81 45.24 9.91
C ILE A 172 35.67 46.27 10.00
N PRO A 173 35.77 47.44 9.33
CA PRO A 173 34.71 48.44 9.33
C PRO A 173 33.70 48.13 8.21
N ILE A 174 32.40 48.17 8.54
CA ILE A 174 31.34 48.26 7.53
C ILE A 174 30.75 49.66 7.61
N SER A 175 31.05 50.43 6.57
CA SER A 175 30.48 51.73 6.27
C SER A 175 29.06 51.59 5.72
N THR A 176 28.16 52.38 6.28
CA THR A 176 26.87 52.76 5.67
C THR A 176 27.10 53.78 4.55
N PRO A 177 26.12 53.89 3.63
CA PRO A 177 25.67 55.24 3.28
C PRO A 177 24.14 55.38 3.26
N ASN A 178 23.74 56.57 3.71
CA ASN A 178 22.40 57.13 3.74
C ASN A 178 21.98 57.67 2.35
N SER A 179 20.67 57.54 2.07
CA SER A 179 19.71 58.48 1.46
C SER A 179 20.15 59.51 0.39
N ILE A 180 19.31 59.69 -0.66
CA ILE A 180 18.56 60.95 -0.94
C ILE A 180 17.60 60.80 -2.16
N SER A 181 16.37 61.33 -1.95
CA SER A 181 15.29 61.84 -2.84
C SER A 181 14.85 61.09 -4.11
N ARG A 182 13.56 60.79 -4.39
CA ARG A 182 12.27 61.54 -4.33
C ARG A 182 12.01 62.40 -5.57
N GLU A 183 11.00 61.99 -6.37
CA GLU A 183 10.00 62.75 -7.15
C GLU A 183 9.20 61.73 -8.00
N ASP A 184 7.96 61.40 -7.63
CA ASP A 184 6.70 62.03 -8.06
C ASP A 184 6.25 61.58 -9.47
N ASN A 185 5.24 60.70 -9.53
CA ASN A 185 4.04 61.00 -10.32
C ASN A 185 2.86 60.07 -10.01
N GLU A 186 1.75 60.74 -9.73
CA GLU A 186 0.41 60.23 -9.51
C GLU A 186 -0.16 59.57 -10.76
N LEU A 187 -0.94 58.50 -10.61
CA LEU A 187 -2.25 58.43 -11.27
C LEU A 187 -3.15 57.39 -10.58
N ARG A 188 -4.16 57.93 -9.90
CA ARG A 188 -5.38 57.26 -9.45
C ARG A 188 -6.11 56.66 -10.64
N THR A 189 -6.67 55.46 -10.47
CA THR A 189 -8.09 55.17 -10.78
C THR A 189 -8.48 53.81 -10.21
N SER A 190 -9.37 53.82 -9.23
CA SER A 190 -10.25 52.70 -8.86
C SER A 190 -11.36 52.55 -9.90
N PRO A 191 -12.00 51.39 -10.00
CA PRO A 191 -13.41 51.41 -9.61
C PRO A 191 -13.84 50.19 -8.79
N SER A 192 -14.56 50.52 -7.72
CA SER A 192 -15.53 49.69 -7.02
C SER A 192 -16.68 49.28 -7.96
N ILE A 193 -16.95 47.98 -8.07
CA ILE A 193 -18.26 47.47 -8.50
C ILE A 193 -18.79 46.50 -7.46
N ILE A 194 -19.91 46.92 -6.91
CA ILE A 194 -20.85 46.21 -6.05
C ILE A 194 -21.55 45.15 -6.90
N SER A 195 -21.61 43.89 -6.43
CA SER A 195 -22.62 42.95 -6.89
C SER A 195 -23.02 42.01 -5.75
N GLN A 196 -24.11 42.38 -5.09
CA GLN A 196 -24.88 41.53 -4.20
C GLN A 196 -25.82 40.68 -5.05
N HIS A 197 -25.69 39.35 -4.99
CA HIS A 197 -26.76 38.43 -5.38
C HIS A 197 -27.09 37.54 -4.18
N ALA A 198 -28.05 38.00 -3.39
CA ALA A 198 -28.77 37.19 -2.41
C ALA A 198 -30.17 36.91 -2.96
N THR A 199 -30.39 35.71 -3.50
CA THR A 199 -31.72 35.21 -3.86
C THR A 199 -32.40 34.68 -2.60
N LYS A 200 -33.25 35.53 -2.02
CA LYS A 200 -34.22 35.21 -0.98
C LYS A 200 -35.48 34.70 -1.68
N LEU A 201 -35.82 33.42 -1.52
CA LEU A 201 -37.11 32.88 -1.93
C LEU A 201 -38.04 32.91 -0.72
N ASP A 202 -39.00 33.84 -0.77
CA ASP A 202 -40.17 33.88 0.08
C ASP A 202 -41.13 32.75 -0.32
N ILE A 203 -41.43 31.85 0.63
CA ILE A 203 -42.60 30.97 0.54
C ILE A 203 -43.56 31.40 1.66
N SER A 204 -44.63 32.04 1.22
CA SER A 204 -45.74 32.52 2.02
C SER A 204 -46.49 31.37 2.70
N CYS A 205 -46.67 31.53 4.00
CA CYS A 205 -47.55 30.76 4.86
C CYS A 205 -48.99 31.29 4.72
N SER A 206 -49.91 30.46 4.24
CA SER A 206 -51.35 30.72 4.32
C SER A 206 -52.00 29.69 5.23
N LYS A 207 -52.43 30.18 6.40
CA LYS A 207 -53.38 29.52 7.30
C LYS A 207 -54.75 29.49 6.63
N THR A 208 -55.43 28.34 6.66
CA THR A 208 -56.89 28.30 6.52
C THR A 208 -57.46 27.23 7.43
N THR A 209 -58.62 27.56 7.93
CA THR A 209 -59.32 27.11 9.14
C THR A 209 -59.90 25.70 9.09
N GLN A 210 -60.13 25.19 10.30
CA GLN A 210 -60.87 23.97 10.67
C GLN A 210 -62.20 23.78 9.91
N SER A 211 -62.51 22.53 9.58
CA SER A 211 -63.86 21.99 9.80
C SER A 211 -63.80 20.47 10.06
N SER A 212 -64.42 20.07 11.16
CA SER A 212 -64.70 18.70 11.58
C SER A 212 -65.65 17.98 10.64
N GLY A 213 -65.49 16.66 10.52
CA GLY A 213 -66.44 15.81 9.80
C GLY A 213 -65.96 14.36 9.68
N GLU A 214 -66.45 13.51 10.58
CA GLU A 214 -66.40 12.06 10.47
C GLU A 214 -66.94 11.57 9.11
N ARG A 215 -66.32 10.52 8.53
CA ARG A 215 -67.01 9.28 8.06
C ARG A 215 -66.10 8.41 7.17
N ARG A 216 -65.88 7.19 7.68
CA ARG A 216 -66.16 5.89 7.05
C ARG A 216 -65.40 5.47 5.77
N PHE A 217 -64.70 4.35 5.93
CA PHE A 217 -64.24 3.35 4.95
C PHE A 217 -64.70 3.52 3.48
N ARG A 218 -63.72 3.54 2.56
CA ARG A 218 -63.91 3.22 1.14
C ARG A 218 -63.07 2.00 0.75
N PRO A 219 -63.65 0.96 0.12
CA PRO A 219 -62.92 -0.17 -0.43
C PRO A 219 -62.26 0.19 -1.77
N LEU A 220 -61.11 -0.42 -2.05
CA LEU A 220 -60.36 -0.27 -3.29
C LEU A 220 -61.08 -1.03 -4.43
N LEU A 221 -61.45 -0.31 -5.50
CA LEU A 221 -61.85 -0.89 -6.78
C LEU A 221 -60.65 -0.92 -7.76
N PRO A 222 -60.51 -1.99 -8.56
CA PRO A 222 -59.43 -2.12 -9.55
C PRO A 222 -59.77 -1.36 -10.83
N LEU A 223 -58.88 -0.45 -11.25
CA LEU A 223 -58.95 0.24 -12.54
C LEU A 223 -58.56 -0.72 -13.67
N THR A 224 -59.52 -0.97 -14.55
CA THR A 224 -59.35 -1.67 -15.83
C THR A 224 -59.33 -0.66 -16.98
N LYS A 225 -58.37 -0.90 -17.89
CA LYS A 225 -58.34 -0.60 -19.34
C LYS A 225 -58.42 0.86 -19.80
N CYS A 226 -57.41 1.25 -20.59
CA CYS A 226 -57.59 2.22 -21.67
C CYS A 226 -57.03 1.64 -22.98
N TYR A 227 -57.80 1.86 -24.04
CA TYR A 227 -57.68 1.28 -25.37
C TYR A 227 -56.70 2.03 -26.28
N THR A 228 -56.26 1.26 -27.28
CA THR A 228 -55.49 1.53 -28.49
C THR A 228 -55.95 2.73 -29.32
N LYS A 229 -55.00 3.48 -29.90
CA LYS A 229 -55.16 4.13 -31.22
C LYS A 229 -53.91 3.90 -32.07
N GLN A 230 -54.08 3.08 -33.10
CA GLN A 230 -53.20 3.01 -34.27
C GLN A 230 -53.49 4.22 -35.17
N ASN A 231 -52.45 4.75 -35.80
CA ASN A 231 -52.55 5.43 -37.09
C ASN A 231 -51.33 5.02 -37.91
N ALA A 232 -51.60 4.35 -39.02
CA ALA A 232 -50.65 4.02 -40.07
C ALA A 232 -50.83 5.03 -41.21
N ILE A 233 -49.74 5.62 -41.69
CA ILE A 233 -49.61 6.12 -43.06
C ILE A 233 -48.23 5.69 -43.58
N THR A 234 -48.27 5.14 -44.78
CA THR A 234 -47.25 4.41 -45.53
C THR A 234 -46.40 5.31 -46.45
N ASN A 235 -45.23 4.76 -46.80
CA ASN A 235 -44.44 4.93 -48.03
C ASN A 235 -43.43 6.09 -48.15
N GLY A 236 -42.15 5.71 -47.98
CA GLY A 236 -41.22 5.55 -49.11
C GLY A 236 -40.43 6.78 -49.55
N LEU A 237 -39.10 6.72 -49.37
CA LEU A 237 -38.10 7.08 -50.39
C LEU A 237 -36.69 6.71 -49.91
N TYR A 238 -35.97 5.99 -50.77
CA TYR A 238 -34.57 5.63 -50.66
C TYR A 238 -33.71 6.89 -50.58
N THR A 239 -32.83 6.99 -49.57
CA THR A 239 -31.72 7.93 -49.60
C THR A 239 -30.43 7.20 -49.24
N VAL A 240 -29.52 7.26 -50.19
CA VAL A 240 -28.15 6.75 -50.20
C VAL A 240 -27.39 7.27 -48.98
N LEU A 241 -26.90 6.36 -48.13
CA LEU A 241 -25.95 6.69 -47.08
C LEU A 241 -24.57 6.86 -47.72
N THR A 242 -24.25 8.12 -48.02
CA THR A 242 -22.92 8.61 -48.34
C THR A 242 -21.99 8.34 -47.17
N SER A 243 -20.84 7.76 -47.48
CA SER A 243 -19.67 7.51 -46.65
C SER A 243 -19.29 8.74 -45.83
N GLN A 244 -19.61 8.73 -44.54
CA GLN A 244 -19.07 9.69 -43.59
C GLN A 244 -17.64 9.31 -43.24
N SER A 245 -16.76 10.29 -43.40
CA SER A 245 -15.37 10.31 -43.00
C SER A 245 -15.15 9.74 -41.60
N ILE A 246 -14.17 8.85 -41.49
CA ILE A 246 -13.54 8.43 -40.23
C ILE A 246 -12.93 9.69 -39.60
N LEU A 247 -13.70 10.36 -38.75
CA LEU A 247 -13.17 11.35 -37.84
C LEU A 247 -12.33 10.58 -36.82
N SER A 248 -11.01 10.84 -36.86
CA SER A 248 -10.04 10.43 -35.86
C SER A 248 -10.63 10.56 -34.46
N GLU A 249 -11.02 9.43 -33.85
CA GLU A 249 -11.39 9.38 -32.44
C GLU A 249 -10.21 9.99 -31.66
N GLN A 250 -10.45 11.13 -31.01
CA GLN A 250 -9.49 11.71 -30.10
C GLN A 250 -9.12 10.62 -29.10
N PRO A 251 -7.82 10.31 -28.92
CA PRO A 251 -7.39 9.22 -28.05
C PRO A 251 -8.02 9.44 -26.69
N THR A 252 -8.91 8.52 -26.31
CA THR A 252 -9.61 8.52 -25.03
C THR A 252 -8.59 8.78 -23.94
N HIS A 253 -8.75 9.87 -23.18
CA HIS A 253 -7.83 10.27 -22.11
C HIS A 253 -7.51 9.05 -21.23
N ILE A 254 -6.32 8.50 -21.41
CA ILE A 254 -5.83 7.41 -20.57
C ILE A 254 -5.68 8.02 -19.18
N PRO A 255 -6.35 7.47 -18.14
CA PRO A 255 -6.21 8.00 -16.80
C PRO A 255 -4.73 8.04 -16.44
N PRO A 256 -4.24 9.13 -15.82
CA PRO A 256 -2.82 9.30 -15.56
C PRO A 256 -2.24 8.19 -14.66
N ASN A 257 -3.09 7.59 -13.84
CA ASN A 257 -2.76 6.54 -12.88
C ASN A 257 -2.62 5.17 -13.56
N TYR A 258 -1.44 4.55 -13.45
CA TYR A 258 -1.20 3.21 -13.97
C TYR A 258 -1.61 2.11 -12.98
N LEU A 259 -0.93 1.97 -11.83
CA LEU A 259 -1.27 0.97 -10.80
C LEU A 259 -1.93 1.56 -9.55
N ASP A 260 -2.31 2.84 -9.61
CA ASP A 260 -3.02 3.53 -8.53
C ASP A 260 -4.53 3.40 -8.70
N PHE A 261 -5.13 2.46 -7.96
CA PHE A 261 -6.57 2.34 -7.90
C PHE A 261 -7.16 3.51 -7.11
N MET A 262 -7.65 4.51 -7.83
CA MET A 262 -8.41 5.58 -7.20
C MET A 262 -9.67 4.99 -6.57
N THR A 263 -9.84 5.30 -5.28
CA THR A 263 -11.10 5.10 -4.58
C THR A 263 -12.04 6.13 -5.16
N ASN A 264 -12.94 5.68 -6.04
CA ASN A 264 -14.07 6.52 -6.35
C ASN A 264 -14.84 6.64 -5.04
N GLU A 265 -14.90 7.83 -4.45
CA GLU A 265 -15.83 8.17 -3.37
C GLU A 265 -17.26 8.12 -3.93
N GLN A 266 -17.68 6.96 -4.43
CA GLN A 266 -19.07 6.77 -4.79
C GLN A 266 -19.83 6.75 -3.47
N PRO A 267 -20.87 7.59 -3.33
CA PRO A 267 -21.69 7.59 -2.14
C PRO A 267 -22.21 6.17 -1.93
N LEU A 268 -21.99 5.63 -0.72
CA LEU A 268 -22.47 4.30 -0.34
C LEU A 268 -23.91 4.14 -0.85
N HIS A 269 -24.12 3.11 -1.69
CA HIS A 269 -25.42 2.86 -2.28
C HIS A 269 -26.53 2.88 -1.22
N VAL A 270 -27.66 3.49 -1.55
CA VAL A 270 -28.83 3.57 -0.66
C VAL A 270 -29.25 2.15 -0.26
N VAL A 271 -29.10 1.86 1.02
CA VAL A 271 -29.50 0.57 1.59
C VAL A 271 -31.01 0.59 1.82
N ASN A 272 -31.72 -0.34 1.19
CA ASN A 272 -33.16 -0.45 1.33
C ASN A 272 -33.53 -1.42 2.45
N GLN A 273 -34.61 -1.14 3.16
CA GLN A 273 -35.20 -2.11 4.10
C GLN A 273 -35.69 -3.34 3.34
N ILE A 274 -35.53 -4.52 3.94
CA ILE A 274 -36.02 -5.77 3.36
C ILE A 274 -37.54 -5.79 3.45
N SER A 275 -38.21 -5.77 2.29
CA SER A 275 -39.66 -5.90 2.23
C SER A 275 -40.11 -7.30 2.68
N MET A 276 -41.24 -7.37 3.39
CA MET A 276 -41.90 -8.64 3.75
C MET A 276 -41.05 -9.59 4.63
N PRO A 277 -40.71 -9.22 5.87
CA PRO A 277 -40.01 -10.12 6.78
C PRO A 277 -40.87 -11.35 7.14
N PRO A 278 -40.29 -12.55 7.37
CA PRO A 278 -41.03 -13.74 7.75
C PRO A 278 -41.69 -13.58 9.13
N SER A 279 -42.54 -14.55 9.51
CA SER A 279 -43.21 -14.55 10.82
C SER A 279 -42.19 -14.54 11.97
N LEU A 280 -42.56 -14.00 13.13
CA LEU A 280 -41.66 -13.89 14.29
C LEU A 280 -41.10 -15.25 14.74
N SER A 281 -41.87 -16.33 14.63
CA SER A 281 -41.42 -17.69 14.94
C SER A 281 -40.30 -18.17 14.00
N GLN A 282 -40.40 -17.83 12.70
CA GLN A 282 -39.39 -18.20 11.70
C GLN A 282 -38.10 -17.39 11.80
N ARG A 283 -38.17 -16.14 12.29
CA ARG A 283 -36.99 -15.26 12.41
C ARG A 283 -35.87 -15.83 13.28
N LYS A 284 -36.18 -16.71 14.24
CA LYS A 284 -35.18 -17.40 15.07
C LYS A 284 -34.20 -18.25 14.25
N ASN A 285 -34.65 -18.78 13.11
CA ASN A 285 -33.85 -19.63 12.25
C ASN A 285 -33.18 -18.87 11.10
N VAL A 286 -33.63 -17.64 10.80
CA VAL A 286 -33.12 -16.83 9.69
C VAL A 286 -31.61 -16.61 9.82
N LEU A 287 -31.11 -16.22 11.00
CA LEU A 287 -29.69 -15.93 11.18
C LEU A 287 -28.80 -17.17 10.99
N LYS A 288 -29.29 -18.35 11.37
CA LYS A 288 -28.58 -19.62 11.13
C LYS A 288 -28.50 -19.91 9.63
N TRP A 289 -29.63 -19.76 8.94
CA TRP A 289 -29.70 -19.93 7.50
C TRP A 289 -28.88 -18.90 6.75
N SER A 290 -28.80 -17.64 7.20
CA SER A 290 -28.01 -16.63 6.49
C SER A 290 -26.52 -16.95 6.50
N ILE A 291 -26.01 -17.57 7.58
CA ILE A 291 -24.63 -18.05 7.64
C ILE A 291 -24.41 -19.19 6.64
N ILE A 292 -25.27 -20.20 6.64
CA ILE A 292 -25.17 -21.33 5.70
C ILE A 292 -25.26 -20.83 4.25
N LEU A 293 -26.20 -19.95 3.97
CA LEU A 293 -26.44 -19.41 2.63
C LEU A 293 -25.36 -18.44 2.18
N SER A 294 -24.53 -17.92 3.09
CA SER A 294 -23.33 -17.15 2.74
C SER A 294 -22.22 -18.03 2.16
N ALA A 295 -22.23 -19.35 2.41
CA ALA A 295 -21.20 -20.26 1.92
C ALA A 295 -21.45 -20.82 0.50
N ILE A 296 -22.68 -20.70 -0.02
CA ILE A 296 -23.09 -21.30 -1.30
C ILE A 296 -22.93 -20.34 -2.49
N SER A 297 -22.96 -20.88 -3.72
CA SER A 297 -22.83 -20.08 -4.95
C SER A 297 -24.03 -19.16 -5.20
N ASP A 298 -23.84 -18.09 -5.97
CA ASP A 298 -24.94 -17.20 -6.35
C ASP A 298 -26.06 -17.91 -7.12
N LYS A 299 -25.71 -18.89 -7.95
CA LYS A 299 -26.68 -19.72 -8.68
C LYS A 299 -27.57 -20.50 -7.70
N ASP A 300 -26.97 -21.09 -6.67
CA ASP A 300 -27.71 -21.84 -5.66
C ASP A 300 -28.54 -20.91 -4.77
N ARG A 301 -28.02 -19.73 -4.41
CA ARG A 301 -28.79 -18.71 -3.67
C ARG A 301 -30.06 -18.33 -4.44
N ILE A 302 -29.98 -18.16 -5.76
CA ILE A 302 -31.15 -17.86 -6.60
C ILE A 302 -32.19 -18.99 -6.50
N GLN A 303 -31.78 -20.26 -6.50
CA GLN A 303 -32.72 -21.38 -6.31
C GLN A 303 -33.30 -21.39 -4.89
N CYS A 304 -32.47 -21.18 -3.86
CA CYS A 304 -32.91 -21.11 -2.47
C CYS A 304 -33.91 -19.97 -2.22
N CYS A 305 -33.83 -18.85 -2.96
CA CYS A 305 -34.80 -17.75 -2.90
C CYS A 305 -36.24 -18.16 -3.25
N LEU A 306 -36.41 -19.26 -3.99
CA LEU A 306 -37.71 -19.79 -4.42
C LEU A 306 -38.34 -20.73 -3.38
N VAL A 307 -37.55 -21.27 -2.45
CA VAL A 307 -38.00 -22.30 -1.48
C VAL A 307 -39.05 -21.74 -0.53
N SER A 308 -38.79 -20.59 0.11
CA SER A 308 -39.74 -19.97 1.03
C SER A 308 -39.41 -18.50 1.31
N ARG A 309 -40.37 -17.77 1.91
CA ARG A 309 -40.15 -16.40 2.40
C ARG A 309 -39.04 -16.31 3.43
N MET A 310 -38.88 -17.33 4.28
CA MET A 310 -37.80 -17.39 5.28
C MET A 310 -36.43 -17.49 4.59
N PHE A 311 -36.28 -18.36 3.59
CA PHE A 311 -35.02 -18.51 2.85
C PHE A 311 -34.66 -17.24 2.08
N ARG A 312 -35.63 -16.64 1.38
CA ARG A 312 -35.42 -15.35 0.71
C ARG A 312 -34.92 -14.27 1.68
N TYR A 313 -35.54 -14.19 2.85
CA TYR A 313 -35.11 -13.25 3.89
C TYR A 313 -33.71 -13.56 4.44
N ALA A 314 -33.40 -14.84 4.67
CA ALA A 314 -32.05 -15.27 5.08
C ALA A 314 -30.99 -14.96 4.03
N ILE A 315 -31.34 -15.05 2.73
CA ILE A 315 -30.44 -14.67 1.63
C ILE A 315 -30.15 -13.17 1.67
N TYR A 316 -31.16 -12.32 1.90
CA TYR A 316 -30.91 -10.89 2.09
C TYR A 316 -29.92 -10.62 3.24
N LEU A 317 -30.06 -11.33 4.36
CA LEU A 317 -29.12 -11.20 5.49
C LEU A 317 -27.75 -11.83 5.24
N SER A 318 -27.65 -12.83 4.36
CA SER A 318 -26.37 -13.49 4.05
C SER A 318 -25.35 -12.53 3.44
N ALA A 319 -25.80 -11.44 2.80
CA ALA A 319 -24.90 -10.37 2.35
C ALA A 319 -24.14 -9.73 3.51
N GLY A 320 -24.80 -9.49 4.65
CA GLY A 320 -24.13 -8.98 5.85
C GLY A 320 -23.06 -9.95 6.38
N THR A 321 -23.34 -11.26 6.34
CA THR A 321 -22.35 -12.29 6.70
C THR A 321 -21.17 -12.31 5.73
N ASN A 322 -21.41 -12.23 4.42
CA ASN A 322 -20.35 -12.15 3.42
C ASN A 322 -19.49 -10.89 3.59
N ILE A 323 -20.10 -9.72 3.83
CA ILE A 323 -19.36 -8.48 4.09
C ILE A 323 -18.52 -8.63 5.38
N ARG A 324 -19.05 -9.27 6.42
CA ARG A 324 -18.29 -9.54 7.65
C ARG A 324 -17.04 -10.37 7.41
N LEU A 325 -17.12 -11.37 6.53
CA LEU A 325 -16.01 -12.26 6.20
C LEU A 325 -15.00 -11.60 5.26
N LEU A 326 -15.47 -10.85 4.27
CA LEU A 326 -14.62 -10.25 3.24
C LEU A 326 -14.00 -8.92 3.68
N CYS A 327 -14.77 -8.08 4.39
CA CYS A 327 -14.41 -6.71 4.75
C CYS A 327 -14.90 -6.37 6.17
N PRO A 328 -14.21 -6.86 7.23
CA PRO A 328 -14.62 -6.64 8.62
C PRO A 328 -14.81 -5.14 8.98
N THR A 329 -13.93 -4.26 8.50
CA THR A 329 -13.98 -2.83 8.81
C THR A 329 -15.21 -2.14 8.23
N ILE A 330 -15.59 -2.48 6.99
CA ILE A 330 -16.83 -2.02 6.36
C ILE A 330 -18.03 -2.56 7.13
N TYR A 331 -18.01 -3.84 7.50
CA TYR A 331 -19.08 -4.46 8.29
C TYR A 331 -19.32 -3.70 9.60
N PHE A 332 -18.27 -3.41 10.39
CA PHE A 332 -18.42 -2.67 11.65
C PHE A 332 -18.98 -1.26 11.43
N THR A 333 -18.59 -0.60 10.35
CA THR A 333 -19.14 0.71 9.99
C THR A 333 -20.63 0.63 9.64
N LEU A 334 -21.04 -0.41 8.90
CA LEU A 334 -22.44 -0.66 8.56
C LEU A 334 -23.26 -1.05 9.79
N ASP A 335 -22.74 -1.90 10.67
CA ASP A 335 -23.41 -2.36 11.89
C ASP A 335 -23.71 -1.21 12.86
N ARG A 336 -22.81 -0.22 12.94
CA ARG A 336 -23.03 1.01 13.73
C ARG A 336 -24.09 1.93 13.12
N ARG A 337 -24.24 1.93 11.79
CA ARG A 337 -25.12 2.87 11.07
C ARG A 337 -26.51 2.29 10.80
N TYR A 338 -26.62 0.99 10.64
CA TYR A 338 -27.80 0.31 10.15
C TYR A 338 -28.13 -0.91 11.00
N ARG A 339 -29.42 -1.22 11.06
CA ARG A 339 -29.90 -2.48 11.65
C ARG A 339 -29.61 -3.65 10.71
N MET A 340 -28.58 -4.44 11.01
CA MET A 340 -28.12 -5.52 10.16
C MET A 340 -29.18 -6.59 9.88
N ASP A 341 -30.17 -6.73 10.77
CA ASP A 341 -31.25 -7.71 10.71
C ASP A 341 -32.43 -7.33 9.80
N MET A 342 -32.47 -6.10 9.28
CA MET A 342 -33.63 -5.55 8.55
C MET A 342 -33.27 -4.91 7.20
N MET A 343 -31.99 -4.82 6.87
CA MET A 343 -31.49 -4.06 5.73
C MET A 343 -30.92 -4.97 4.65
N ASN A 344 -31.14 -4.61 3.38
CA ASN A 344 -30.63 -5.35 2.23
C ASN A 344 -29.23 -4.84 1.83
N PHE A 345 -28.19 -5.57 2.23
CA PHE A 345 -26.80 -5.21 1.94
C PHE A 345 -26.25 -5.77 0.61
N TRP A 346 -27.06 -6.50 -0.18
CA TRP A 346 -26.59 -7.01 -1.47
C TRP A 346 -26.06 -5.94 -2.44
N PRO A 347 -26.66 -4.73 -2.55
CA PRO A 347 -26.09 -3.67 -3.38
C PRO A 347 -24.68 -3.29 -2.96
N ILE A 348 -24.41 -3.21 -1.65
CA ILE A 348 -23.08 -2.90 -1.12
C ILE A 348 -22.12 -4.06 -1.40
N LEU A 349 -22.52 -5.31 -1.13
CA LEU A 349 -21.68 -6.48 -1.39
C LEU A 349 -21.29 -6.58 -2.87
N ARG A 350 -22.25 -6.37 -3.79
CA ARG A 350 -21.98 -6.38 -5.24
C ARG A 350 -21.02 -5.27 -5.64
N HIS A 351 -21.21 -4.06 -5.11
CA HIS A 351 -20.29 -2.96 -5.35
C HIS A 351 -18.86 -3.31 -4.93
N ILE A 352 -18.68 -3.89 -3.74
CA ILE A 352 -17.36 -4.33 -3.25
C ILE A 352 -16.76 -5.42 -4.17
N GLN A 353 -17.57 -6.39 -4.62
CA GLN A 353 -17.13 -7.45 -5.53
C GLN A 353 -16.77 -6.92 -6.93
N GLU A 354 -17.55 -5.98 -7.45
CA GLU A 354 -17.30 -5.30 -8.73
C GLU A 354 -16.02 -4.46 -8.65
N GLU A 355 -15.81 -3.74 -7.54
CA GLU A 355 -14.58 -2.99 -7.31
C GLU A 355 -13.35 -3.90 -7.25
N ALA A 356 -13.41 -5.00 -6.50
CA ALA A 356 -12.34 -5.99 -6.43
C ALA A 356 -12.05 -6.61 -7.81
N SER A 357 -13.10 -6.95 -8.57
CA SER A 357 -12.99 -7.49 -9.92
C SER A 357 -12.37 -6.48 -10.90
N ARG A 358 -12.76 -5.20 -10.79
CA ARG A 358 -12.19 -4.09 -11.57
C ARG A 358 -10.70 -3.93 -11.28
N LYS A 359 -10.30 -3.88 -10.01
CA LYS A 359 -8.89 -3.80 -9.59
C LYS A 359 -8.08 -4.98 -10.15
N ARG A 360 -8.61 -6.20 -10.03
CA ARG A 360 -7.98 -7.40 -10.57
C ARG A 360 -7.84 -7.36 -12.09
N SER A 361 -8.88 -6.92 -12.81
CA SER A 361 -8.84 -6.79 -14.27
C SER A 361 -7.82 -5.73 -14.71
N MET A 362 -7.74 -4.60 -14.00
CA MET A 362 -6.72 -3.58 -14.24
C MET A 362 -5.31 -4.16 -14.02
N TYR A 363 -5.07 -4.87 -12.92
CA TYR A 363 -3.80 -5.57 -12.68
C TYR A 363 -3.48 -6.57 -13.79
N GLN A 364 -4.43 -7.40 -14.20
CA GLN A 364 -4.24 -8.42 -15.24
C GLN A 364 -3.80 -7.87 -16.60
N ARG A 365 -4.10 -6.60 -16.90
CA ARG A 365 -3.69 -5.92 -18.14
C ARG A 365 -2.25 -5.39 -18.09
N THR A 366 -1.59 -5.45 -16.93
CA THR A 366 -0.26 -4.87 -16.73
C THR A 366 0.83 -5.88 -17.08
N PHE A 367 2.02 -5.37 -17.43
CA PHE A 367 3.20 -6.23 -17.63
C PHE A 367 3.54 -7.06 -16.38
N LEU A 368 3.21 -6.56 -15.18
CA LEU A 368 3.48 -7.25 -13.93
C LEU A 368 2.64 -8.53 -13.80
N ALA A 369 1.36 -8.48 -14.19
CA ALA A 369 0.53 -9.69 -14.22
C ALA A 369 0.97 -10.68 -15.31
N GLN A 370 1.50 -10.19 -16.43
CA GLN A 370 2.09 -11.04 -17.46
C GLN A 370 3.35 -11.75 -16.96
N PHE A 371 4.21 -11.06 -16.20
CA PHE A 371 5.36 -11.65 -15.54
C PHE A 371 4.95 -12.76 -14.56
N PHE A 372 3.92 -12.51 -13.76
CA PHE A 372 3.36 -13.47 -12.80
C PHE A 372 2.30 -14.41 -13.39
N LYS A 373 2.28 -14.62 -14.72
CA LYS A 373 1.27 -15.47 -15.36
C LYS A 373 1.38 -16.91 -14.83
N GLY A 374 0.24 -17.46 -14.40
CA GLY A 374 0.16 -18.82 -13.84
C GLY A 374 0.41 -18.89 -12.33
N CYS A 375 0.74 -17.78 -11.67
CA CYS A 375 0.68 -17.66 -10.22
C CYS A 375 -0.29 -16.56 -9.80
N SER A 376 -0.84 -16.70 -8.59
CA SER A 376 -1.61 -15.62 -7.94
C SER A 376 -0.73 -15.11 -6.80
N PRO A 377 0.02 -14.01 -6.99
CA PRO A 377 0.98 -13.53 -6.00
C PRO A 377 0.32 -12.72 -4.86
N ILE A 378 -0.97 -12.40 -4.96
CA ILE A 378 -1.73 -11.60 -3.98
C ILE A 378 -2.92 -12.40 -3.47
N ASN A 379 -3.12 -12.41 -2.16
CA ASN A 379 -4.27 -13.06 -1.54
C ASN A 379 -5.61 -12.44 -1.94
N ASP A 380 -6.62 -13.30 -2.08
CA ASP A 380 -7.96 -12.88 -2.52
C ASP A 380 -8.57 -11.78 -1.66
N PRO A 381 -8.50 -11.84 -0.31
CA PRO A 381 -9.01 -10.78 0.56
C PRO A 381 -8.43 -9.39 0.27
N ILE A 382 -7.16 -9.27 -0.15
CA ILE A 382 -6.50 -7.98 -0.39
C ILE A 382 -7.19 -7.18 -1.50
N TRP A 383 -7.78 -7.86 -2.50
CA TRP A 383 -8.50 -7.20 -3.58
C TRP A 383 -9.76 -6.47 -3.13
N TYR A 384 -10.35 -6.93 -2.02
CA TYR A 384 -11.52 -6.30 -1.41
C TYR A 384 -11.17 -5.13 -0.49
N CYS A 385 -9.88 -4.87 -0.26
CA CYS A 385 -9.37 -3.81 0.61
C CYS A 385 -10.09 -3.77 1.98
N PRO A 386 -10.07 -4.89 2.75
CA PRO A 386 -10.87 -5.06 3.97
C PRO A 386 -10.69 -3.96 5.01
N ASP A 387 -9.49 -3.36 5.06
CA ASP A 387 -9.11 -2.42 6.11
C ASP A 387 -8.69 -1.06 5.57
N HIS A 388 -8.12 -1.01 4.36
CA HIS A 388 -7.64 0.23 3.77
C HIS A 388 -7.67 0.20 2.24
N GLU A 389 -8.14 1.29 1.62
CA GLU A 389 -8.34 1.40 0.16
C GLU A 389 -7.08 1.08 -0.68
N LYS A 390 -5.90 1.47 -0.17
CA LYS A 390 -4.59 1.25 -0.79
C LYS A 390 -3.99 -0.16 -0.63
N GLN A 391 -4.61 -1.09 0.09
CA GLN A 391 -4.02 -2.42 0.34
C GLN A 391 -3.60 -3.13 -0.97
N ALA A 392 -4.50 -3.18 -1.96
CA ALA A 392 -4.19 -3.76 -3.27
C ALA A 392 -3.07 -3.00 -4.00
N THR A 393 -3.11 -1.66 -4.00
CA THR A 393 -2.10 -0.81 -4.63
C THR A 393 -0.71 -1.05 -4.04
N VAL A 394 -0.59 -1.06 -2.71
CA VAL A 394 0.70 -1.27 -2.03
C VAL A 394 1.19 -2.70 -2.22
N ALA A 395 0.30 -3.70 -2.21
CA ALA A 395 0.68 -5.08 -2.52
C ALA A 395 1.26 -5.23 -3.93
N ILE A 396 0.64 -4.61 -4.94
CA ILE A 396 1.13 -4.61 -6.32
C ILE A 396 2.46 -3.87 -6.44
N ARG A 397 2.59 -2.69 -5.84
CA ARG A 397 3.87 -1.93 -5.83
C ARG A 397 4.98 -2.70 -5.13
N PHE A 398 4.68 -3.43 -4.06
CA PHE A 398 5.66 -4.31 -3.42
C PHE A 398 6.15 -5.40 -4.36
N LEU A 399 5.25 -6.04 -5.12
CA LEU A 399 5.65 -7.01 -6.13
C LEU A 399 6.48 -6.38 -7.25
N LEU A 400 6.16 -5.15 -7.65
CA LEU A 400 6.93 -4.38 -8.64
C LEU A 400 8.35 -4.10 -8.14
N THR A 401 8.48 -3.60 -6.91
CA THR A 401 9.77 -3.34 -6.27
C THR A 401 10.60 -4.59 -6.12
N ARG A 402 9.97 -5.71 -5.75
CA ARG A 402 10.67 -6.99 -5.72
C ARG A 402 11.14 -7.41 -7.11
N LEU A 403 10.27 -7.38 -8.12
CA LEU A 403 10.65 -7.66 -9.50
C LEU A 403 11.83 -6.80 -9.94
N TRP A 404 11.84 -5.52 -9.53
CA TRP A 404 12.94 -4.62 -9.86
C TRP A 404 14.27 -5.12 -9.32
N PHE A 405 14.36 -5.49 -8.04
CA PHE A 405 15.60 -6.05 -7.47
C PHE A 405 16.01 -7.37 -8.15
N GLU A 406 15.05 -8.24 -8.48
CA GLU A 406 15.32 -9.53 -9.13
C GLU A 406 15.84 -9.36 -10.57
N VAL A 407 15.41 -8.31 -11.28
CA VAL A 407 15.90 -7.97 -12.63
C VAL A 407 17.26 -7.27 -12.56
N SER A 408 17.48 -6.44 -11.54
CA SER A 408 18.71 -5.65 -11.37
C SER A 408 19.91 -6.48 -10.89
N ILE A 409 19.69 -7.63 -10.25
CA ILE A 409 20.77 -8.48 -9.77
C ILE A 409 20.98 -9.64 -10.76
N PRO A 410 22.15 -9.73 -11.42
CA PRO A 410 22.41 -10.82 -12.35
C PRO A 410 22.50 -12.16 -11.59
N TYR A 411 22.12 -13.26 -12.27
CA TYR A 411 22.22 -14.64 -11.79
C TYR A 411 21.24 -15.06 -10.67
N ILE A 412 20.18 -14.29 -10.39
CA ILE A 412 19.14 -14.78 -9.47
C ILE A 412 18.21 -15.77 -10.19
N ASP A 413 17.94 -16.89 -9.52
CA ASP A 413 16.88 -17.82 -9.92
C ASP A 413 15.51 -17.24 -9.56
N TYR A 414 14.75 -16.84 -10.59
CA TYR A 414 13.38 -16.33 -10.44
C TYR A 414 12.41 -17.34 -9.79
N SER A 415 12.78 -18.62 -9.64
CA SER A 415 11.90 -19.63 -9.06
C SER A 415 11.44 -19.29 -7.63
N ASP A 416 12.27 -18.59 -6.85
CA ASP A 416 11.91 -18.11 -5.50
C ASP A 416 10.97 -16.89 -5.55
N THR A 417 10.93 -16.16 -6.67
CA THR A 417 9.98 -15.05 -6.87
C THR A 417 8.55 -15.58 -6.97
N TYR A 418 8.33 -16.66 -7.72
CA TYR A 418 7.02 -17.30 -7.91
C TYR A 418 6.49 -18.04 -6.67
N SER A 419 7.34 -18.37 -5.70
CA SER A 419 6.91 -19.11 -4.50
C SER A 419 6.36 -18.22 -3.39
N LEU A 420 6.64 -16.91 -3.43
CA LEU A 420 6.13 -16.00 -2.41
C LEU A 420 4.75 -15.45 -2.77
N PHE A 421 3.99 -15.17 -1.73
CA PHE A 421 2.61 -14.73 -1.82
C PHE A 421 2.35 -13.67 -0.75
N VAL A 422 1.75 -12.55 -1.13
CA VAL A 422 1.33 -11.50 -0.20
C VAL A 422 0.07 -11.96 0.52
N GLU A 423 0.20 -12.32 1.78
CA GLU A 423 -0.87 -12.87 2.61
C GLU A 423 -1.78 -11.76 3.17
N ASP A 424 -1.18 -10.68 3.68
CA ASP A 424 -1.84 -9.58 4.39
C ASP A 424 -0.99 -8.30 4.29
N ILE A 425 -1.63 -7.14 4.38
CA ILE A 425 -0.98 -5.84 4.31
C ILE A 425 -1.75 -4.79 5.11
N GLN A 426 -1.06 -4.07 6.00
CA GLN A 426 -1.69 -3.19 6.98
C GLN A 426 -0.91 -1.87 7.13
N PRO A 427 -1.59 -0.71 7.23
CA PRO A 427 -0.92 0.55 7.51
C PRO A 427 -0.36 0.55 8.95
N VAL A 428 0.87 1.02 9.12
CA VAL A 428 1.54 1.14 10.42
C VAL A 428 1.69 2.61 10.80
N VAL A 429 2.11 3.43 9.84
CA VAL A 429 2.13 4.89 9.93
C VAL A 429 1.34 5.40 8.74
N ASP A 430 0.26 6.13 8.99
CA ASP A 430 -0.64 6.62 7.94
C ASP A 430 0.16 7.32 6.83
N LYS A 431 -0.13 6.94 5.59
CA LYS A 431 0.48 7.48 4.36
C LYS A 431 1.98 7.25 4.17
N GLU A 432 2.66 6.51 5.05
CA GLU A 432 4.13 6.41 5.05
C GLU A 432 4.68 5.01 5.19
N ILE A 433 4.22 4.23 6.17
CA ILE A 433 4.81 2.91 6.48
C ILE A 433 3.70 1.87 6.56
N TRP A 434 3.95 0.75 5.90
CA TRP A 434 3.07 -0.41 5.86
C TRP A 434 3.78 -1.64 6.41
N SER A 435 3.02 -2.56 7.00
CA SER A 435 3.45 -3.91 7.34
C SER A 435 2.89 -4.87 6.30
N ILE A 436 3.74 -5.69 5.70
CA ILE A 436 3.35 -6.68 4.71
C ILE A 436 3.75 -8.08 5.20
N LYS A 437 2.79 -9.01 5.20
CA LYS A 437 3.03 -10.42 5.51
C LYS A 437 3.16 -11.21 4.23
N ILE A 438 4.26 -11.95 4.12
CA ILE A 438 4.58 -12.76 2.95
C ILE A 438 4.66 -14.22 3.39
N LYS A 439 3.96 -15.08 2.67
CA LYS A 439 3.97 -16.52 2.86
C LYS A 439 4.79 -17.18 1.76
N ASP A 440 5.79 -17.95 2.15
CA ASP A 440 6.52 -18.80 1.20
C ASP A 440 5.78 -20.13 1.06
N ARG A 441 5.24 -20.40 -0.14
CA ARG A 441 4.51 -21.63 -0.45
C ARG A 441 5.35 -22.89 -0.24
N ARG A 442 6.68 -22.80 -0.37
CA ARG A 442 7.60 -23.93 -0.20
C ARG A 442 7.92 -24.21 1.26
N LYS A 443 8.13 -23.15 2.06
CA LYS A 443 8.62 -23.26 3.45
C LYS A 443 7.51 -23.26 4.50
N LYS A 444 6.27 -22.95 4.12
CA LYS A 444 5.14 -22.71 5.05
C LYS A 444 5.45 -21.66 6.12
N SER A 445 6.46 -20.82 5.90
CA SER A 445 6.85 -19.74 6.80
C SER A 445 6.14 -18.45 6.39
N ILE A 446 5.69 -17.68 7.38
CA ILE A 446 5.17 -16.34 7.20
C ILE A 446 6.22 -15.36 7.74
N GLN A 447 6.63 -14.42 6.91
CA GLN A 447 7.56 -13.35 7.26
C GLN A 447 6.83 -12.00 7.18
N SER A 448 7.11 -11.10 8.12
CA SER A 448 6.51 -9.76 8.12
C SER A 448 7.60 -8.73 7.85
N TYR A 449 7.33 -7.80 6.95
CA TYR A 449 8.24 -6.72 6.58
C TYR A 449 7.57 -5.37 6.81
N TYR A 450 8.36 -4.38 7.21
CA TYR A 450 7.96 -2.99 7.19
C TYR A 450 8.47 -2.37 5.90
N ILE A 451 7.57 -1.71 5.16
CA ILE A 451 7.86 -1.12 3.85
C ILE A 451 7.42 0.35 3.80
N LEU A 452 8.09 1.14 2.96
CA LEU A 452 7.68 2.52 2.67
C LEU A 452 6.52 2.54 1.68
N GLU A 453 5.48 3.34 1.91
CA GLU A 453 4.32 3.42 0.99
C GLU A 453 4.72 3.88 -0.42
N SER A 454 5.65 4.82 -0.51
CA SER A 454 6.04 5.48 -1.75
C SER A 454 6.76 4.55 -2.72
N THR A 455 7.70 3.74 -2.22
CA THR A 455 8.57 2.89 -3.05
C THR A 455 8.38 1.40 -2.77
N CYS A 456 7.68 1.03 -1.70
CA CYS A 456 7.56 -0.33 -1.18
C CYS A 456 8.89 -1.02 -0.88
N GLU A 457 9.97 -0.25 -0.69
CA GLU A 457 11.24 -0.76 -0.19
C GLU A 457 11.14 -1.16 1.27
N VAL A 458 11.85 -2.23 1.62
CA VAL A 458 11.85 -2.81 2.96
C VAL A 458 12.79 -2.03 3.88
N ILE A 459 12.25 -1.49 4.98
CA ILE A 459 13.03 -0.81 6.05
C ILE A 459 13.43 -1.74 7.19
N GLY A 460 12.75 -2.89 7.32
CA GLY A 460 13.07 -3.90 8.32
C GLY A 460 12.13 -5.10 8.27
N SER A 461 12.49 -6.16 8.99
CA SER A 461 11.67 -7.36 9.12
C SER A 461 11.36 -7.70 10.58
N SER A 462 10.16 -8.21 10.82
CA SER A 462 9.80 -8.87 12.07
C SER A 462 9.93 -10.38 11.89
N GLU A 463 10.88 -11.00 12.59
CA GLU A 463 11.00 -12.44 12.60
C GLU A 463 9.91 -13.05 13.48
N SER A 464 9.01 -13.80 12.86
CA SER A 464 8.09 -14.65 13.59
C SER A 464 8.87 -15.89 14.04
N SER A 465 9.22 -15.96 15.32
CA SER A 465 9.82 -17.13 15.96
C SER A 465 8.85 -18.31 15.87
N LEU A 466 8.93 -19.06 14.77
CA LEU A 466 8.06 -20.19 14.47
C LEU A 466 8.49 -21.50 15.17
N MET A 467 9.47 -21.46 16.07
CA MET A 467 9.92 -22.66 16.78
C MET A 467 9.98 -22.43 18.29
N GLY A 468 8.83 -22.61 18.95
CA GLY A 468 8.61 -23.41 20.17
C GLY A 468 9.48 -23.21 21.42
N SER A 469 10.44 -22.29 21.41
CA SER A 469 11.27 -21.94 22.56
C SER A 469 10.45 -21.02 23.45
N SER A 470 9.92 -21.57 24.54
CA SER A 470 9.05 -20.93 25.52
C SER A 470 9.69 -19.78 26.32
N ASN A 471 10.81 -19.22 25.87
CA ASN A 471 11.41 -18.03 26.46
C ASN A 471 10.87 -16.78 25.75
N ILE A 472 9.66 -16.40 26.17
CA ILE A 472 8.83 -15.28 25.70
C ILE A 472 9.41 -13.94 26.17
N SER A 473 10.34 -13.31 25.45
CA SER A 473 10.56 -11.89 25.75
C SER A 473 11.02 -10.96 24.64
N GLN A 474 11.61 -11.38 23.53
CA GLN A 474 12.03 -10.42 22.50
C GLN A 474 11.92 -11.03 21.10
N THR A 475 10.88 -10.68 20.35
CA THR A 475 10.90 -10.79 18.89
C THR A 475 12.04 -9.88 18.40
N SER A 476 13.13 -10.45 17.90
CA SER A 476 14.22 -9.68 17.30
C SER A 476 13.70 -9.02 16.03
N ILE A 477 13.39 -7.73 16.14
CA ILE A 477 13.08 -6.92 14.98
C ILE A 477 14.43 -6.57 14.33
N THR A 478 14.67 -7.09 13.13
CA THR A 478 15.82 -6.70 12.30
C THR A 478 15.47 -5.40 11.59
N MET A 479 15.35 -4.33 12.36
CA MET A 479 15.07 -2.97 11.89
C MET A 479 16.00 -2.02 12.63
N ARG A 480 16.39 -0.93 11.96
CA ARG A 480 17.21 0.09 12.63
C ARG A 480 16.44 0.73 13.78
N VAL A 481 17.19 1.11 14.81
CA VAL A 481 16.66 1.68 16.06
C VAL A 481 15.90 3.00 15.81
N ASP A 482 16.33 3.81 14.86
CA ASP A 482 15.65 5.06 14.52
C ASP A 482 14.30 4.84 13.83
N TRP A 483 14.19 3.82 12.96
CA TRP A 483 12.91 3.41 12.36
C TRP A 483 11.97 2.79 13.39
N SER A 484 12.47 1.95 14.31
CA SER A 484 11.64 1.45 15.41
C SER A 484 11.14 2.59 16.29
N ASN A 485 12.01 3.54 16.63
CA ASN A 485 11.63 4.72 17.41
C ASN A 485 10.59 5.57 16.67
N TYR A 486 10.74 5.72 15.35
CA TYR A 486 9.77 6.42 14.51
C TYR A 486 8.39 5.77 14.59
N ILE A 487 8.31 4.47 14.35
CA ILE A 487 7.04 3.73 14.38
C ILE A 487 6.43 3.78 15.79
N THR A 488 7.21 3.52 16.83
CA THR A 488 6.72 3.55 18.22
C THR A 488 6.24 4.95 18.64
N GLN A 489 6.92 6.01 18.18
CA GLN A 489 6.50 7.39 18.45
C GLN A 489 5.09 7.67 17.88
N TYR A 490 4.81 7.22 16.66
CA TYR A 490 3.49 7.39 16.04
C TYR A 490 2.42 6.51 16.68
N GLN A 491 2.77 5.31 17.14
CA GLN A 491 1.84 4.43 17.85
C GLN A 491 1.50 4.95 19.26
N SER A 492 2.43 5.65 19.92
CA SER A 492 2.24 6.17 21.28
C SER A 492 1.58 7.54 21.33
N THR A 493 1.73 8.34 20.28
CA THR A 493 1.15 9.69 20.21
C THR A 493 -0.31 9.55 19.79
N GLU A 494 -1.20 9.32 20.76
CA GLU A 494 -2.65 9.45 20.55
C GLU A 494 -2.97 10.91 20.16
N GLN A 495 -2.94 11.18 18.85
CA GLN A 495 -3.56 12.33 18.16
C GLN A 495 -3.54 13.67 18.90
N THR A 496 -2.43 14.08 19.49
CA THR A 496 -2.25 15.50 19.83
C THR A 496 -2.21 16.27 18.50
N HIS A 497 -3.09 17.26 18.34
CA HIS A 497 -3.35 18.02 17.11
C HIS A 497 -2.14 18.71 16.44
N ASP A 498 -0.93 18.62 17.01
CA ASP A 498 0.28 19.05 16.33
C ASP A 498 0.55 18.11 15.15
N SER A 499 0.41 18.67 13.95
CA SER A 499 0.51 17.92 12.70
C SER A 499 1.80 17.09 12.68
N PRO A 500 1.72 15.75 12.60
CA PRO A 500 2.90 14.91 12.65
C PRO A 500 3.88 15.29 11.54
N SER A 501 5.17 15.35 11.89
CA SER A 501 6.21 15.68 10.91
C SER A 501 6.31 14.55 9.88
N PHE A 502 5.85 14.80 8.66
CA PHE A 502 5.95 13.84 7.56
C PHE A 502 7.39 13.37 7.32
N LEU A 503 7.56 12.13 6.84
CA LEU A 503 8.85 11.52 6.53
C LEU A 503 9.68 12.39 5.58
N LEU A 504 9.04 13.00 4.58
CA LEU A 504 9.70 13.93 3.65
C LEU A 504 10.28 15.18 4.34
N ASN A 505 9.77 15.59 5.50
CA ASN A 505 10.35 16.69 6.28
C ASN A 505 11.68 16.31 6.94
N ARG A 506 11.98 15.01 7.00
CA ARG A 506 13.26 14.45 7.49
C ARG A 506 14.29 14.31 6.37
N LEU A 507 13.90 14.56 5.13
CA LEU A 507 14.80 14.58 3.99
C LEU A 507 15.72 15.79 4.05
N LYS A 508 17.03 15.53 3.99
CA LYS A 508 18.06 16.54 3.81
C LYS A 508 18.50 16.53 2.37
N THR A 509 18.37 17.68 1.73
CA THR A 509 18.79 17.91 0.35
C THR A 509 19.78 19.07 0.33
N PRO A 510 20.73 19.09 -0.62
CA PRO A 510 21.40 20.32 -0.99
C PRO A 510 20.38 21.32 -1.58
N ASN A 511 20.77 22.60 -1.60
CA ASN A 511 20.07 23.69 -2.27
C ASN A 511 18.56 23.82 -1.93
N ALA A 512 18.21 23.77 -0.64
CA ALA A 512 16.81 23.84 -0.18
C ALA A 512 16.10 25.17 -0.52
N GLU A 513 16.87 26.20 -0.86
CA GLU A 513 16.42 27.49 -1.38
C GLU A 513 15.72 27.37 -2.75
N GLU A 514 16.16 26.46 -3.62
CA GLU A 514 15.58 26.23 -4.94
C GLU A 514 14.70 24.97 -4.98
N TYR A 515 15.01 23.99 -4.14
CA TYR A 515 14.36 22.68 -4.13
C TYR A 515 13.56 22.45 -2.84
N CYS A 516 12.26 22.20 -2.97
CA CYS A 516 11.39 21.82 -1.86
C CYS A 516 11.30 20.29 -1.78
N GLY A 517 11.96 19.69 -0.78
CA GLY A 517 11.99 18.23 -0.62
C GLY A 517 12.63 17.53 -1.82
N GLY A 518 13.65 18.14 -2.42
CA GLY A 518 14.34 17.63 -3.61
C GLY A 518 13.70 17.98 -4.95
N ILE A 519 12.57 18.70 -4.96
CA ILE A 519 11.83 19.03 -6.19
C ILE A 519 11.89 20.54 -6.45
N SER A 520 12.22 20.94 -7.68
CA SER A 520 12.30 22.34 -8.10
C SER A 520 11.01 23.10 -7.80
N LYS A 521 11.13 24.22 -7.06
CA LYS A 521 9.98 25.09 -6.72
C LYS A 521 9.32 25.66 -7.97
N VAL A 522 10.12 26.04 -8.97
CA VAL A 522 9.64 26.57 -10.26
C VAL A 522 8.83 25.52 -11.00
N TRP A 523 9.30 24.26 -11.02
CA TRP A 523 8.56 23.17 -11.65
C TRP A 523 7.25 22.87 -10.92
N ILE A 524 7.25 22.83 -9.59
CA ILE A 524 6.02 22.65 -8.79
C ILE A 524 4.97 23.70 -9.18
N SER A 525 5.34 24.98 -9.24
CA SER A 525 4.42 26.06 -9.61
C SER A 525 3.90 25.97 -11.04
N ARG A 526 4.66 25.38 -11.97
CA ARG A 526 4.18 25.11 -13.34
C ARG A 526 3.17 23.97 -13.36
N VAL A 527 3.52 22.88 -12.69
CA VAL A 527 2.74 21.63 -12.70
C VAL A 527 1.43 21.74 -11.92
N GLU A 528 1.36 22.60 -10.91
CA GLU A 528 0.09 22.89 -10.21
C GLU A 528 -1.00 23.46 -11.14
N LYS A 529 -0.61 24.08 -12.27
CA LYS A 529 -1.54 24.58 -13.29
C LYS A 529 -2.09 23.48 -14.20
N GLU A 530 -1.49 22.28 -14.19
CA GLU A 530 -1.93 21.13 -14.99
C GLU A 530 -3.08 20.33 -14.34
N GLY A 531 -3.56 20.73 -13.16
CA GLY A 531 -4.66 20.07 -12.46
C GLY A 531 -4.29 18.66 -11.96
N GLU A 532 -5.16 17.68 -12.21
CA GLU A 532 -4.97 16.29 -11.74
C GLU A 532 -3.70 15.64 -12.30
N LEU A 533 -3.39 15.90 -13.57
CA LEU A 533 -2.18 15.40 -14.21
C LEU A 533 -0.93 15.90 -13.47
N GLY A 534 -0.94 17.17 -13.11
CA GLY A 534 0.16 17.77 -12.38
C GLY A 534 0.29 17.28 -10.95
N ALA A 535 -0.84 17.07 -10.26
CA ALA A 535 -0.86 16.41 -8.97
C ALA A 535 -0.22 15.01 -9.05
N TYR A 536 -0.52 14.24 -10.11
CA TYR A 536 0.08 12.92 -10.32
C TYR A 536 1.58 12.99 -10.64
N LYS A 537 2.03 13.91 -11.49
CA LYS A 537 3.48 14.16 -11.72
C LYS A 537 4.22 14.46 -10.41
N LYS A 538 3.62 15.26 -9.53
CA LYS A 538 4.18 15.58 -8.19
C LYS A 538 4.29 14.33 -7.31
N ILE A 539 3.35 13.38 -7.41
CA ILE A 539 3.42 12.08 -6.73
C ILE A 539 4.59 11.25 -7.27
N VAL A 540 4.71 11.13 -8.60
CA VAL A 540 5.81 10.39 -9.25
C VAL A 540 7.17 10.99 -8.89
N ALA A 541 7.29 12.32 -8.90
CA ALA A 541 8.51 13.02 -8.45
C ALA A 541 8.88 12.64 -7.01
N LYS A 542 7.92 12.66 -6.07
CA LYS A 542 8.17 12.26 -4.68
C LYS A 542 8.60 10.80 -4.55
N ARG A 543 8.05 9.90 -5.36
CA ARG A 543 8.47 8.48 -5.37
C ARG A 543 9.91 8.35 -5.82
N TYR A 544 10.29 9.01 -6.90
CA TYR A 544 11.68 9.05 -7.37
C TYR A 544 12.64 9.59 -6.31
N ILE A 545 12.28 10.71 -5.66
CA ILE A 545 13.09 11.26 -4.56
C ILE A 545 13.32 10.24 -3.45
N ILE A 546 12.28 9.51 -3.03
CA ILE A 546 12.43 8.48 -1.99
C ILE A 546 13.22 7.27 -2.52
N ALA A 547 13.08 6.89 -3.78
CA ALA A 547 13.85 5.78 -4.38
C ALA A 547 15.36 6.12 -4.53
N CYS A 548 15.69 7.41 -4.63
CA CYS A 548 17.06 7.89 -4.82
C CYS A 548 17.74 8.39 -3.54
N VAL A 549 17.12 8.22 -2.36
CA VAL A 549 17.85 8.45 -1.11
C VAL A 549 18.98 7.44 -0.98
N VAL A 550 20.10 7.85 -0.40
CA VAL A 550 21.25 6.94 -0.20
C VAL A 550 20.78 5.70 0.58
N GLY A 551 21.20 4.49 0.19
CA GLY A 551 20.68 3.23 0.75
C GLY A 551 20.69 3.15 2.29
N ASN A 552 21.71 3.75 2.92
CA ASN A 552 21.81 3.96 4.38
C ASN A 552 20.73 4.85 5.00
N SER A 553 19.83 5.42 4.20
CA SER A 553 18.63 6.15 4.64
C SER A 553 17.46 5.20 4.88
N ILE A 554 17.40 4.08 4.16
CA ILE A 554 16.28 3.11 4.22
C ILE A 554 16.72 1.90 5.04
N SER A 555 17.81 1.24 4.64
CA SER A 555 18.35 0.03 5.27
C SER A 555 19.80 0.25 5.75
N GLY A 556 20.40 -0.70 6.45
CA GLY A 556 21.82 -0.64 6.84
C GLY A 556 22.11 0.09 8.15
N GLN A 557 23.34 0.57 8.33
CA GLN A 557 23.76 1.27 9.54
C GLN A 557 23.27 2.72 9.51
N TRP A 558 22.75 3.20 10.66
CA TRP A 558 22.37 4.60 10.82
C TRP A 558 23.55 5.53 10.57
N MET A 559 23.30 6.60 9.80
CA MET A 559 24.27 7.67 9.52
C MET A 559 23.58 9.03 9.62
N SER A 560 24.35 10.06 9.98
CA SER A 560 23.86 11.44 9.88
C SER A 560 23.82 11.88 8.41
N SER A 561 23.00 12.89 8.07
CA SER A 561 22.93 13.40 6.69
C SER A 561 24.26 13.94 6.18
N ALA A 562 25.03 14.63 7.02
CA ALA A 562 26.37 15.12 6.66
C ALA A 562 27.32 13.96 6.37
N HIS A 563 27.21 12.89 7.16
CA HIS A 563 28.04 11.71 6.98
C HIS A 563 27.66 10.91 5.73
N MET A 564 26.35 10.76 5.45
CA MET A 564 25.87 10.18 4.19
C MET A 564 26.36 11.00 2.99
N ALA A 565 26.37 12.33 3.09
CA ALA A 565 26.93 13.20 2.06
C ALA A 565 28.44 12.98 1.84
N GLN A 566 29.22 12.84 2.93
CA GLN A 566 30.65 12.58 2.85
C GLN A 566 30.99 11.22 2.23
N VAL A 567 30.25 10.17 2.63
CA VAL A 567 30.40 8.83 2.03
C VAL A 567 30.01 8.84 0.57
N PHE A 568 28.91 9.52 0.22
CA PHE A 568 28.49 9.67 -1.17
C PHE A 568 29.54 10.41 -2.01
N ALA A 569 30.17 11.44 -1.44
CA ALA A 569 31.27 12.17 -2.08
C ALA A 569 32.60 11.39 -2.12
N GLY A 570 32.66 10.18 -1.55
CA GLY A 570 33.90 9.38 -1.47
C GLY A 570 34.96 9.98 -0.55
N THR A 571 34.58 10.93 0.33
CA THR A 571 35.51 11.66 1.21
C THR A 571 35.69 11.03 2.58
N ALA A 572 34.75 10.19 3.02
CA ALA A 572 34.82 9.49 4.31
C ALA A 572 35.42 8.09 4.15
N SER A 573 36.42 7.76 4.99
CA SER A 573 36.93 6.40 5.11
C SER A 573 36.02 5.58 6.05
N SER A 574 35.80 4.30 5.74
CA SER A 574 34.99 3.40 6.60
C SER A 574 35.55 3.23 8.02
N ASP A 575 36.83 3.59 8.24
CA ASP A 575 37.48 3.45 9.54
C ASP A 575 37.20 4.64 10.48
N ASP A 576 36.74 5.78 9.95
CA ASP A 576 36.37 6.96 10.75
C ASP A 576 35.00 6.79 11.45
N MET A 577 34.38 5.61 11.36
CA MET A 577 33.07 5.30 11.98
C MET A 577 33.08 5.32 13.50
N ASN A 578 34.27 5.32 14.12
CA ASN A 578 34.42 5.20 15.57
C ASN A 578 34.29 6.53 16.34
N VAL A 579 33.57 7.51 15.77
CA VAL A 579 33.19 8.71 16.50
C VAL A 579 32.13 8.33 17.54
N ASN A 580 32.62 7.89 18.68
CA ASN A 580 31.97 7.72 19.98
C ASN A 580 31.33 9.03 20.48
N SER A 581 30.44 9.62 19.68
CA SER A 581 29.72 10.83 20.07
C SER A 581 28.60 10.43 21.03
N ARG A 582 28.90 10.61 22.32
CA ARG A 582 28.00 10.55 23.48
C ARG A 582 26.83 11.53 23.41
N ARG A 583 26.12 11.62 22.28
CA ARG A 583 24.89 12.41 22.19
C ARG A 583 23.76 11.57 22.77
N LYS A 584 23.38 11.87 24.02
CA LYS A 584 22.24 11.27 24.75
C LYS A 584 20.86 11.56 24.12
N GLY A 585 20.80 11.97 22.85
CA GLY A 585 19.55 12.30 22.17
C GLY A 585 18.94 11.08 21.47
N VAL A 586 17.61 11.02 21.42
CA VAL A 586 16.87 10.03 20.62
C VAL A 586 17.28 10.19 19.16
N GLN A 587 17.81 9.11 18.57
CA GLN A 587 18.18 9.10 17.15
C GLN A 587 16.92 9.24 16.29
N LYS A 588 16.90 10.28 15.46
CA LYS A 588 15.85 10.51 14.47
C LYS A 588 16.23 9.84 13.16
N VAL A 589 15.21 9.41 12.41
CA VAL A 589 15.36 8.98 11.02
C VAL A 589 15.92 10.13 10.21
N ASN A 590 17.05 9.89 9.55
CA ASN A 590 17.68 10.83 8.64
C ASN A 590 17.64 10.24 7.23
N LEU A 591 17.14 11.03 6.28
CA LEU A 591 17.19 10.71 4.87
C LEU A 591 18.09 11.73 4.18
N PHE A 592 18.91 11.29 3.23
CA PHE A 592 19.75 12.18 2.44
C PHE A 592 19.60 11.90 0.95
N LEU A 593 19.37 12.98 0.19
CA LEU A 593 19.27 12.96 -1.27
C LEU A 593 20.48 13.70 -1.87
N PRO A 594 21.28 13.05 -2.73
CA PRO A 594 22.36 13.70 -3.47
C PRO A 594 21.86 14.75 -4.48
N GLU A 595 22.73 15.73 -4.80
CA GLU A 595 22.40 16.85 -5.70
C GLU A 595 21.98 16.43 -7.11
N HIS A 596 22.66 15.43 -7.69
CA HIS A 596 22.37 14.93 -9.04
C HIS A 596 21.05 14.14 -9.15
N HIS A 597 20.35 13.92 -8.03
CA HIS A 597 18.99 13.34 -7.98
C HIS A 597 17.91 14.37 -7.63
N LEU A 598 18.25 15.67 -7.57
CA LEU A 598 17.24 16.73 -7.49
C LEU A 598 16.37 16.70 -8.75
N VAL A 599 15.07 16.94 -8.61
CA VAL A 599 14.09 16.84 -9.70
C VAL A 599 13.80 18.23 -10.26
N GLU A 600 14.09 18.41 -11.54
CA GLU A 600 13.73 19.60 -12.33
C GLU A 600 12.43 19.41 -13.11
N GLY A 601 12.09 18.16 -13.45
CA GLY A 601 10.81 17.86 -14.08
C GLY A 601 10.49 16.37 -14.20
N VAL A 602 9.21 16.07 -14.38
CA VAL A 602 8.71 14.71 -14.66
C VAL A 602 7.81 14.75 -15.89
N TYR A 603 8.06 13.84 -16.82
CA TYR A 603 7.41 13.78 -18.12
C TYR A 603 6.84 12.38 -18.40
N PHE A 604 5.65 12.34 -19.01
CA PHE A 604 5.00 11.10 -19.46
C PHE A 604 5.01 10.96 -20.99
N THR A 605 5.66 11.90 -21.66
CA THR A 605 5.88 11.96 -23.10
C THR A 605 7.36 12.14 -23.36
N SER A 606 7.85 11.61 -24.47
CA SER A 606 9.20 11.90 -24.96
C SER A 606 9.35 13.37 -25.36
N GLY A 607 10.58 13.82 -25.59
CA GLY A 607 10.87 15.16 -26.11
C GLY A 607 10.22 15.47 -27.47
N GLN A 608 9.81 14.43 -28.21
CA GLN A 608 9.07 14.57 -29.48
C GLN A 608 7.55 14.61 -29.30
N GLY A 609 7.05 14.54 -28.06
CA GLY A 609 5.63 14.57 -27.73
C GLY A 609 4.91 13.21 -27.80
N PHE A 610 5.62 12.11 -28.09
CA PHE A 610 5.04 10.77 -28.08
C PHE A 610 4.84 10.27 -26.64
N ALA A 611 3.70 9.65 -26.35
CA ALA A 611 3.44 9.07 -25.03
C ALA A 611 4.42 7.93 -24.74
N LEU A 612 5.04 7.96 -23.56
CA LEU A 612 5.82 6.84 -23.03
C LEU A 612 4.89 5.70 -22.62
N HIS A 613 5.44 4.48 -22.54
CA HIS A 613 4.74 3.32 -21.99
C HIS A 613 4.07 3.70 -20.65
N PRO A 614 2.82 3.25 -20.36
CA PRO A 614 2.06 3.71 -19.19
C PRO A 614 2.76 3.51 -17.84
N ALA A 615 3.64 2.52 -17.73
CA ALA A 615 4.44 2.25 -16.53
C ALA A 615 5.65 3.20 -16.36
N LEU A 616 6.03 3.95 -17.39
CA LEU A 616 7.29 4.70 -17.45
C LEU A 616 7.10 6.21 -17.37
N ALA A 617 7.96 6.88 -16.63
CA ALA A 617 8.14 8.32 -16.70
C ALA A 617 9.59 8.65 -16.97
N SER A 618 9.81 9.82 -17.58
CA SER A 618 11.11 10.46 -17.62
C SER A 618 11.23 11.46 -16.46
N VAL A 619 12.37 11.48 -15.79
CA VAL A 619 12.72 12.47 -14.77
C VAL A 619 13.94 13.24 -15.21
N GLN A 620 13.80 14.55 -15.35
CA GLN A 620 14.91 15.46 -15.56
C GLN A 620 15.53 15.83 -14.22
N THR A 621 16.83 15.60 -14.08
CA THR A 621 17.65 16.18 -13.01
C THR A 621 18.62 17.21 -13.59
N PRO A 622 19.35 17.98 -12.76
CA PRO A 622 20.31 18.97 -13.27
C PRO A 622 21.42 18.39 -14.14
N GLY A 623 21.72 17.10 -13.99
CA GLY A 623 22.83 16.44 -14.68
C GLY A 623 22.42 15.51 -15.80
N ARG A 624 21.26 14.85 -15.71
CA ARG A 624 20.82 13.84 -16.69
C ARG A 624 19.33 13.54 -16.63
N GLU A 625 18.81 12.99 -17.72
CA GLU A 625 17.48 12.39 -17.78
C GLU A 625 17.50 10.91 -17.32
N TYR A 626 16.46 10.50 -16.58
CA TYR A 626 16.28 9.13 -16.11
C TYR A 626 14.94 8.57 -16.55
N PHE A 627 14.93 7.28 -16.93
CA PHE A 627 13.69 6.52 -17.11
C PHE A 627 13.38 5.75 -15.84
N ILE A 628 12.16 5.96 -15.31
CA ILE A 628 11.73 5.37 -14.04
C ILE A 628 10.37 4.67 -14.17
N LEU A 629 10.09 3.76 -13.24
CA LEU A 629 8.77 3.19 -13.05
C LEU A 629 7.87 4.17 -12.27
N ARG A 630 6.72 4.57 -12.82
CA ARG A 630 5.82 5.58 -12.21
C ARG A 630 5.34 5.22 -10.80
N ASP A 631 5.13 3.93 -10.55
CA ASP A 631 4.47 3.47 -9.33
C ASP A 631 5.38 3.33 -8.12
N ASN A 632 6.70 3.19 -8.30
CA ASN A 632 7.66 3.10 -7.20
C ASN A 632 8.87 4.03 -7.33
N GLY A 633 9.04 4.75 -8.45
CA GLY A 633 10.11 5.71 -8.67
C GLY A 633 11.47 5.10 -9.01
N MET A 634 11.56 3.79 -9.21
CA MET A 634 12.84 3.10 -9.45
C MET A 634 13.34 3.29 -10.88
N GLU A 635 14.65 3.53 -11.02
CA GLU A 635 15.35 3.72 -12.30
C GLU A 635 15.40 2.42 -13.11
N VAL A 636 15.11 2.50 -14.41
CA VAL A 636 15.17 1.38 -15.37
C VAL A 636 15.98 1.75 -16.62
N GLY A 637 16.61 2.92 -16.62
CA GLY A 637 17.38 3.46 -17.72
C GLY A 637 17.74 4.94 -17.50
N CYS A 638 18.58 5.47 -18.38
CA CYS A 638 19.03 6.86 -18.37
C CYS A 638 19.12 7.44 -19.78
N GLU A 639 19.46 8.72 -19.89
CA GLU A 639 19.60 9.45 -21.16
C GLU A 639 20.55 8.76 -22.14
N GLU A 640 21.69 8.26 -21.66
CA GLU A 640 22.77 7.72 -22.50
C GLU A 640 22.47 6.31 -23.01
N ASP A 641 21.96 5.45 -22.13
CA ASP A 641 21.73 4.03 -22.41
C ASP A 641 20.29 3.76 -22.90
N GLY A 642 19.38 4.72 -22.71
CA GLY A 642 17.95 4.49 -22.81
C GLY A 642 17.46 3.51 -21.75
N ILE A 643 16.36 2.83 -22.03
CA ILE A 643 15.82 1.77 -21.16
C ILE A 643 16.67 0.51 -21.29
N TRP A 644 17.04 -0.09 -20.16
CA TRP A 644 17.86 -1.30 -20.17
C TRP A 644 17.17 -2.47 -20.89
N PRO A 645 17.92 -3.35 -21.60
CA PRO A 645 17.35 -4.43 -22.40
C PRO A 645 16.40 -5.37 -21.66
N SER A 646 16.70 -5.68 -20.39
CA SER A 646 15.84 -6.51 -19.56
C SER A 646 14.45 -5.89 -19.36
N TRP A 647 14.40 -4.56 -19.19
CA TRP A 647 13.15 -3.82 -19.01
C TRP A 647 12.43 -3.56 -20.33
N MET A 648 13.14 -3.29 -21.43
CA MET A 648 12.54 -3.20 -22.76
C MET A 648 11.73 -4.46 -23.09
N LYS A 649 12.32 -5.64 -22.84
CA LYS A 649 11.64 -6.93 -23.04
C LYS A 649 10.44 -7.12 -22.11
N LEU A 650 10.55 -6.76 -20.84
CA LEU A 650 9.45 -6.91 -19.87
C LEU A 650 8.28 -5.97 -20.17
N LEU A 651 8.58 -4.74 -20.59
CA LEU A 651 7.59 -3.69 -20.86
C LEU A 651 7.08 -3.72 -22.30
N SER A 652 7.72 -4.48 -23.20
CA SER A 652 7.46 -4.47 -24.64
C SER A 652 7.54 -3.04 -25.22
N CYS A 653 8.64 -2.34 -24.91
CA CYS A 653 8.91 -0.99 -25.37
C CYS A 653 10.30 -0.88 -26.00
N ASP A 654 10.52 0.16 -26.81
CA ASP A 654 11.83 0.49 -27.38
C ASP A 654 12.77 1.14 -26.34
N ASN A 655 13.99 1.50 -26.77
CA ASN A 655 14.99 2.11 -25.89
C ASN A 655 14.62 3.52 -25.43
N ARG A 656 13.62 4.17 -26.05
CA ARG A 656 13.09 5.48 -25.68
C ARG A 656 11.84 5.37 -24.81
N GLY A 657 11.37 4.15 -24.55
CA GLY A 657 10.15 3.88 -23.77
C GLY A 657 8.86 4.01 -24.56
N LEU A 658 8.91 3.97 -25.89
CA LEU A 658 7.73 3.94 -26.74
C LEU A 658 7.23 2.48 -26.87
N VAL A 659 5.92 2.30 -26.81
CA VAL A 659 5.30 0.97 -26.93
C VAL A 659 5.55 0.41 -28.35
N LEU A 660 5.98 -0.86 -28.44
CA LEU A 660 6.25 -1.56 -29.70
C LEU A 660 4.99 -2.13 -30.38
#